data_AF-A0A6M1E4X0-F1
#
_entry.id   AF-A0A6M1E4X0-F1
#
_cell.length_a   1.000
_cell.length_b   1.000
_cell.length_c   1.000
_cell.angle_alpha   90.00
_cell.angle_beta   90.00
_cell.angle_gamma   90.00
#
_symmetry.space_group_name_H-M   'P 1'
#
loop_
_entity.id
_entity.type
_entity.pdbx_description
1 polymer ?
#
loop_
_entity_poly.entity_id
_entity_poly.type
_entity_poly.pdbx_seq_one_letter_code
_entity_poly.pdbx_strand_id
1 'polypeptide(L)'
;MDNVNKLLELKQRLSEEINKENSDNNIIITLSNEIAKLDDNEVRFSVDAGIINRLGKELVGRHETAVSELVKNSYDADATEVNLIFENAWSLGGILIIEDNGHGMDKEQLVNGFMRLSSSDKIHNPISNKYKRQRAGKKGIGRFATQRLGDKLTIITQTENSQEALKVVINWDEFQTDKDLLTISSRIEFIPKEKEEGTTLVIEGLREGWSDAMIKRVYRYTSELLQPFPLSKKKKKENKSSDDPGFKSNYFRKDEDELIPIIDEEKAIFQHALAEIEGYVLDDGQGCWALKSDKLNFSQEVYAIGNNEKDKEDTSTPFNLIKGVHFKAYYFVYDPSLFAPGTFTFIRDLGYEKGGLKLYRNGFRVLPYGEQGDDWLGLDKSNNRNIILAQHPNRNFFGFVELEDKSGDFEETSSREGLIENEYLKELVNFVYRSLTSAVMKVSELRGRKVTASQKGFTKREEDPSEKVDRGLEKIQDFFESEDDSNEEDSSHSSNYEKKERAKQIFEELKQARNEEKQKTQSLIDENNMLRILAGLGLVIGEFVHEVQRFLPGFDADIRFLKNAVKDYKEIYERTELLETNVKSFTAYTSYFDKAISRNVHRELEPIELRDVVRSFETVIKNDLKRAGTQFVPPVFDGYDLFTVPMHPSEWASILFNLYTNSKKAIKRAKSDGKIFIKCGRDENIVFLEFSDNGDGITKENEENIFNAFYTTSTVANHTVDDATALTGTGLGLKIVKDIIEFYNGEIYVTTPYEDYKTTIRIEIPKN
;
A
#
# COMPACT_ATOMS: atom_id res chain seq x y z
N MET A 1 -46.41 -51.76 21.27
CA MET A 1 -45.90 -52.99 20.61
C MET A 1 -44.83 -52.68 19.58
N ASP A 2 -44.91 -51.56 18.83
CA ASP A 2 -43.92 -51.21 17.80
C ASP A 2 -42.50 -50.92 18.31
N ASN A 3 -42.33 -50.09 19.35
CA ASN A 3 -41.00 -49.72 19.84
C ASN A 3 -40.21 -50.90 20.43
N VAL A 4 -40.89 -51.90 21.03
CA VAL A 4 -40.25 -53.09 21.61
C VAL A 4 -39.69 -54.00 20.51
N ASN A 5 -40.45 -54.21 19.43
CA ASN A 5 -39.98 -54.99 18.28
C ASN A 5 -38.84 -54.28 17.55
N LYS A 6 -38.95 -52.97 17.35
CA LYS A 6 -37.90 -52.14 16.74
C LYS A 6 -36.60 -52.14 17.57
N LEU A 7 -36.72 -52.08 18.91
CA LEU A 7 -35.57 -52.16 19.82
C LEU A 7 -34.87 -53.52 19.72
N LEU A 8 -35.63 -54.62 19.64
CA LEU A 8 -35.09 -55.98 19.45
C LEU A 8 -34.34 -56.10 18.11
N GLU A 9 -34.92 -55.60 17.02
CA GLU A 9 -34.32 -55.60 15.70
C GLU A 9 -33.00 -54.80 15.67
N LEU A 10 -33.00 -53.59 16.23
CA LEU A 10 -31.79 -52.76 16.28
C LEU A 10 -30.69 -53.39 17.14
N LYS A 11 -31.04 -54.00 18.27
CA LYS A 11 -30.07 -54.74 19.12
C LYS A 11 -29.49 -55.93 18.39
N GLN A 12 -30.31 -56.66 17.62
CA GLN A 12 -29.83 -57.78 16.82
C GLN A 12 -28.86 -57.31 15.74
N ARG A 13 -29.23 -56.28 14.96
CA ARG A 13 -28.35 -55.69 13.93
C ARG A 13 -27.04 -55.16 14.51
N LEU A 14 -27.09 -54.53 15.69
CA LEU A 14 -25.88 -54.07 16.39
C LEU A 14 -24.99 -55.25 16.79
N SER A 15 -25.59 -56.33 17.31
CA SER A 15 -24.85 -57.53 17.67
C SER A 15 -24.23 -58.22 16.45
N GLU A 16 -24.94 -58.27 15.32
CA GLU A 16 -24.42 -58.81 14.06
C GLU A 16 -23.22 -57.99 13.57
N GLU A 17 -23.32 -56.65 13.59
CA GLU A 17 -22.24 -55.75 13.16
C GLU A 17 -20.99 -55.88 14.03
N ILE A 18 -21.16 -55.92 15.36
CA ILE A 18 -20.05 -56.07 16.33
C ILE A 18 -19.31 -57.40 16.13
N ASN A 19 -20.01 -58.46 15.72
CA ASN A 19 -19.45 -59.80 15.57
C ASN A 19 -18.82 -60.05 14.18
N LYS A 20 -18.88 -59.10 13.24
CA LYS A 20 -18.18 -59.21 11.95
C LYS A 20 -16.66 -59.17 12.15
N GLU A 21 -15.92 -59.93 11.36
CA GLU A 21 -14.44 -59.86 11.33
C GLU A 21 -13.93 -58.46 11.00
N ASN A 22 -14.63 -57.74 10.11
CA ASN A 22 -14.40 -56.34 9.80
C ASN A 22 -15.69 -55.56 10.10
N SER A 23 -15.81 -55.07 11.33
CA SER A 23 -16.96 -54.27 11.77
C SER A 23 -16.85 -52.81 11.31
N ASP A 24 -17.98 -52.20 10.95
CA ASP A 24 -18.05 -50.77 10.66
C ASP A 24 -18.45 -49.98 11.91
N ASN A 25 -17.50 -49.22 12.45
CA ASN A 25 -17.71 -48.40 13.65
C ASN A 25 -18.78 -47.31 13.45
N ASN A 26 -18.99 -46.80 12.23
CA ASN A 26 -20.05 -45.83 11.96
C ASN A 26 -21.43 -46.48 12.07
N ILE A 27 -21.57 -47.73 11.61
CA ILE A 27 -22.82 -48.49 11.75
C ILE A 27 -23.09 -48.78 13.24
N ILE A 28 -22.06 -49.16 13.99
CA ILE A 28 -22.16 -49.41 15.45
C ILE A 28 -22.64 -48.16 16.20
N ILE A 29 -22.04 -46.99 15.92
CA ILE A 29 -22.43 -45.71 16.54
C ILE A 29 -23.86 -45.34 16.16
N THR A 30 -24.22 -45.47 14.87
CA THR A 30 -25.56 -45.14 14.38
C THR A 30 -26.62 -46.00 15.05
N LEU A 31 -26.43 -47.32 15.08
CA LEU A 31 -27.36 -48.26 15.71
C LEU A 31 -27.46 -48.04 17.22
N SER A 32 -26.35 -47.72 17.88
CA SER A 32 -26.32 -47.40 19.31
C SER A 32 -27.09 -46.12 19.62
N ASN A 33 -26.95 -45.07 18.79
CA ASN A 33 -27.74 -43.84 18.91
C ASN A 33 -29.24 -44.08 18.65
N GLU A 34 -29.61 -44.90 17.67
CA GLU A 34 -31.01 -45.25 17.42
C GLU A 34 -31.64 -46.04 18.58
N ILE A 35 -30.89 -46.98 19.17
CA ILE A 35 -31.30 -47.71 20.37
C ILE A 35 -31.50 -46.75 21.54
N ALA A 36 -30.57 -45.81 21.76
CA ALA A 36 -30.66 -44.83 22.83
C ALA A 36 -31.85 -43.87 22.68
N LYS A 37 -32.28 -43.56 21.44
CA LYS A 37 -33.46 -42.73 21.17
C LYS A 37 -34.79 -43.42 21.50
N LEU A 38 -34.81 -44.75 21.65
CA LEU A 38 -36.01 -45.53 22.00
C LEU A 38 -36.19 -45.71 23.52
N ASP A 39 -35.30 -45.15 24.33
CA ASP A 39 -35.37 -45.20 25.79
C ASP A 39 -36.31 -44.11 26.31
N ASP A 40 -37.57 -44.46 26.54
CA ASP A 40 -38.65 -43.53 26.94
C ASP A 40 -38.45 -42.91 28.34
N ASN A 41 -37.54 -43.45 29.16
CA ASN A 41 -37.34 -43.03 30.55
C ASN A 41 -36.20 -42.01 30.74
N GLU A 42 -35.36 -41.80 29.72
CA GLU A 42 -34.14 -40.99 29.83
C GLU A 42 -34.03 -39.99 28.67
N VAL A 43 -33.97 -38.70 28.98
CA VAL A 43 -33.82 -37.62 27.98
C VAL A 43 -32.34 -37.26 27.84
N ARG A 44 -31.84 -37.26 26.60
CA ARG A 44 -30.43 -36.97 26.28
C ARG A 44 -30.33 -35.77 25.35
N PHE A 45 -29.29 -34.94 25.56
CA PHE A 45 -28.93 -33.93 24.57
C PHE A 45 -28.40 -34.61 23.30
N SER A 46 -28.83 -34.12 22.14
CA SER A 46 -28.27 -34.48 20.84
C SER A 46 -27.71 -33.23 20.17
N VAL A 47 -26.69 -33.42 19.32
CA VAL A 47 -26.00 -32.32 18.66
C VAL A 47 -26.17 -32.49 17.15
N ASP A 48 -26.84 -31.53 16.53
CA ASP A 48 -27.01 -31.45 15.08
C ASP A 48 -25.67 -31.09 14.41
N ALA A 49 -25.31 -31.79 13.34
CA ALA A 49 -24.06 -31.55 12.61
C ALA A 49 -24.01 -30.14 12.00
N GLY A 50 -25.16 -29.56 11.66
CA GLY A 50 -25.29 -28.19 11.19
C GLY A 50 -24.85 -27.13 12.20
N ILE A 51 -24.69 -27.47 13.48
CA ILE A 51 -24.13 -26.55 14.48
C ILE A 51 -22.70 -26.09 14.11
N ILE A 52 -21.92 -26.96 13.46
CA ILE A 52 -20.55 -26.64 13.03
C ILE A 52 -20.56 -25.51 12.01
N ASN A 53 -21.50 -25.58 11.06
CA ASN A 53 -21.66 -24.55 10.03
C ASN A 53 -22.17 -23.21 10.60
N ARG A 54 -23.01 -23.24 11.64
CA ARG A 54 -23.46 -22.01 12.33
C ARG A 54 -22.35 -21.39 13.16
N LEU A 55 -21.64 -22.18 13.96
CA LEU A 55 -20.52 -21.71 14.79
C LEU A 55 -19.41 -21.09 13.94
N GLY A 56 -19.12 -21.66 12.77
CA GLY A 56 -18.14 -21.06 11.85
C GLY A 56 -18.52 -19.68 11.33
N LYS A 57 -19.78 -19.48 10.95
CA LYS A 57 -20.29 -18.18 10.47
C LYS A 57 -20.42 -17.14 11.58
N GLU A 58 -20.79 -17.55 12.81
CA GLU A 58 -20.99 -16.62 13.93
C GLU A 58 -19.70 -16.25 14.66
N LEU A 59 -18.75 -17.19 14.80
CA LEU A 59 -17.50 -16.94 15.54
C LEU A 59 -16.46 -16.19 14.71
N VAL A 60 -16.51 -16.30 13.38
CA VAL A 60 -15.55 -15.69 12.47
C VAL A 60 -16.29 -14.82 11.44
N GLY A 61 -16.54 -13.57 11.84
CA GLY A 61 -17.36 -12.64 11.05
C GLY A 61 -16.75 -12.19 9.72
N ARG A 62 -15.41 -12.21 9.60
CA ARG A 62 -14.66 -11.75 8.40
C ARG A 62 -13.63 -12.78 7.95
N HIS A 63 -13.47 -12.93 6.64
CA HIS A 63 -12.50 -13.87 6.04
C HIS A 63 -11.06 -13.50 6.37
N GLU A 64 -10.74 -12.22 6.46
CA GLU A 64 -9.41 -11.76 6.82
C GLU A 64 -9.03 -12.18 8.25
N THR A 65 -10.00 -12.13 9.17
CA THR A 65 -9.83 -12.64 10.54
C THR A 65 -9.62 -14.14 10.54
N ALA A 66 -10.33 -14.88 9.68
CA ALA A 66 -10.16 -16.33 9.54
C ALA A 66 -8.71 -16.68 9.16
N VAL A 67 -8.16 -16.02 8.13
CA VAL A 67 -6.77 -16.25 7.70
C VAL A 67 -5.78 -15.85 8.79
N SER A 68 -5.99 -14.72 9.47
CA SER A 68 -5.13 -14.29 10.58
C SER A 68 -5.09 -15.30 11.73
N GLU A 69 -6.22 -15.93 12.08
CA GLU A 69 -6.26 -16.99 13.08
C GLU A 69 -5.46 -18.24 12.67
N LEU A 70 -5.40 -18.55 11.37
CA LEU A 70 -4.58 -19.64 10.85
C LEU A 70 -3.08 -19.30 10.91
N VAL A 71 -2.70 -18.07 10.56
CA VAL A 71 -1.32 -17.57 10.71
C VAL A 71 -0.86 -17.61 12.17
N LYS A 72 -1.72 -17.24 13.11
CA LYS A 72 -1.44 -17.37 14.56
C LYS A 72 -1.21 -18.82 14.99
N ASN A 73 -1.92 -19.79 14.39
CA ASN A 73 -1.69 -21.20 14.73
C ASN A 73 -0.31 -21.68 14.25
N SER A 74 0.18 -21.20 13.11
CA SER A 74 1.55 -21.47 12.67
C SER A 74 2.57 -20.86 13.64
N TYR A 75 2.33 -19.62 14.10
CA TYR A 75 3.16 -19.00 15.15
C TYR A 75 3.18 -19.81 16.46
N ASP A 76 1.99 -20.25 16.93
CA ASP A 76 1.81 -21.07 18.14
C ASP A 76 2.49 -22.44 18.03
N ALA A 77 2.68 -22.92 16.79
CA ALA A 77 3.38 -24.16 16.45
C ALA A 77 4.90 -24.00 16.36
N ASP A 78 5.46 -22.88 16.83
CA ASP A 78 6.88 -22.57 16.73
C ASP A 78 7.40 -22.53 15.28
N ALA A 79 6.55 -22.22 14.30
CA ALA A 79 7.02 -22.01 12.94
C ALA A 79 7.91 -20.77 12.88
N THR A 80 8.93 -20.78 12.03
CA THR A 80 9.73 -19.57 11.74
C THR A 80 9.21 -18.85 10.49
N GLU A 81 8.47 -19.57 9.65
CA GLU A 81 7.90 -19.08 8.42
C GLU A 81 6.55 -19.74 8.15
N VAL A 82 5.62 -18.97 7.59
CA VAL A 82 4.38 -19.46 7.00
C VAL A 82 4.18 -18.87 5.61
N ASN A 83 3.85 -19.73 4.65
CA ASN A 83 3.55 -19.37 3.27
C ASN A 83 2.06 -19.51 3.02
N LEU A 84 1.42 -18.42 2.58
CA LEU A 84 0.03 -18.41 2.16
C LEU A 84 -0.02 -18.28 0.65
N ILE A 85 -0.52 -19.31 -0.03
CA ILE A 85 -0.53 -19.40 -1.49
C ILE A 85 -1.98 -19.41 -1.95
N PHE A 86 -2.35 -18.40 -2.72
CA PHE A 86 -3.67 -18.24 -3.31
C PHE A 86 -3.63 -18.71 -4.77
N GLU A 87 -4.35 -19.79 -5.08
CA GLU A 87 -4.40 -20.40 -6.41
C GLU A 87 -5.82 -20.27 -6.96
N ASN A 88 -5.97 -19.62 -8.12
CA ASN A 88 -7.29 -19.40 -8.75
C ASN A 88 -8.32 -18.73 -7.82
N ALA A 89 -7.85 -17.94 -6.86
CA ALA A 89 -8.66 -17.43 -5.76
C ALA A 89 -9.40 -16.12 -6.07
N TRP A 90 -9.19 -15.47 -7.22
CA TRP A 90 -9.80 -14.17 -7.55
C TRP A 90 -11.32 -14.22 -7.74
N SER A 91 -11.85 -15.42 -7.97
CA SER A 91 -13.27 -15.71 -8.03
C SER A 91 -13.63 -16.83 -7.04
N LEU A 92 -14.92 -17.00 -6.78
CA LEU A 92 -15.46 -18.12 -6.00
C LEU A 92 -14.90 -19.46 -6.48
N GLY A 93 -14.59 -20.35 -5.53
CA GLY A 93 -14.17 -21.72 -5.80
C GLY A 93 -12.66 -21.97 -5.87
N GLY A 94 -11.82 -20.95 -5.67
CA GLY A 94 -10.36 -21.10 -5.66
C GLY A 94 -9.81 -21.90 -4.48
N ILE A 95 -8.48 -21.91 -4.33
CA ILE A 95 -7.76 -22.66 -3.30
C ILE A 95 -6.84 -21.74 -2.50
N LEU A 96 -6.84 -21.91 -1.18
CA LEU A 96 -5.86 -21.32 -0.27
C LEU A 96 -5.02 -22.42 0.36
N ILE A 97 -3.71 -22.39 0.13
CA ILE A 97 -2.75 -23.28 0.75
C ILE A 97 -1.99 -22.49 1.82
N ILE A 98 -1.97 -22.98 3.05
CA ILE A 98 -1.19 -22.41 4.16
C ILE A 98 -0.18 -23.44 4.60
N GLU A 99 1.10 -23.12 4.45
CA GLU A 99 2.20 -24.03 4.77
C GLU A 99 3.10 -23.42 5.83
N ASP A 100 3.29 -24.10 6.95
CA ASP A 100 4.23 -23.70 7.98
C ASP A 100 5.33 -24.74 8.20
N ASN A 101 6.46 -24.27 8.72
CA ASN A 101 7.60 -25.09 9.13
C ASN A 101 7.66 -25.27 10.66
N GLY A 102 6.51 -25.26 11.33
CA GLY A 102 6.42 -25.49 12.77
C GLY A 102 6.63 -26.95 13.15
N HIS A 103 6.38 -27.29 14.41
CA HIS A 103 6.64 -28.63 14.96
C HIS A 103 5.69 -29.73 14.42
N GLY A 104 4.66 -29.37 13.64
CA GLY A 104 3.64 -30.30 13.15
C GLY A 104 2.79 -30.95 14.25
N MET A 105 2.00 -31.96 13.93
CA MET A 105 1.18 -32.70 14.89
C MET A 105 1.38 -34.19 14.73
N ASP A 106 1.54 -34.91 15.83
CA ASP A 106 1.35 -36.36 15.83
C ASP A 106 -0.15 -36.73 15.78
N LYS A 107 -0.44 -38.04 15.68
CA LYS A 107 -1.81 -38.54 15.57
C LYS A 107 -2.67 -38.16 16.78
N GLU A 108 -2.09 -38.20 17.98
CA GLU A 108 -2.81 -37.89 19.20
C GLU A 108 -3.13 -36.39 19.27
N GLN A 109 -2.15 -35.54 18.94
CA GLN A 109 -2.30 -34.08 18.88
C GLN A 109 -3.31 -33.66 17.79
N LEU A 110 -3.32 -34.32 16.64
CA LEU A 110 -4.29 -34.05 15.57
C LEU A 110 -5.72 -34.38 16.02
N VAL A 111 -5.92 -35.54 16.65
CA VAL A 111 -7.24 -35.99 17.13
C VAL A 111 -7.72 -35.18 18.34
N ASN A 112 -6.87 -35.03 19.36
CA ASN A 112 -7.25 -34.40 20.63
C ASN A 112 -7.16 -32.87 20.59
N GLY A 113 -6.33 -32.31 19.71
CA GLY A 113 -6.15 -30.87 19.54
C GLY A 113 -7.06 -30.30 18.46
N PHE A 114 -6.87 -30.72 17.21
CA PHE A 114 -7.58 -30.13 16.06
C PHE A 114 -9.03 -30.64 15.98
N MET A 115 -9.24 -31.95 16.02
CA MET A 115 -10.57 -32.57 15.81
C MET A 115 -11.51 -32.43 17.02
N ARG A 116 -10.99 -32.14 18.22
CA ARG A 116 -11.81 -31.98 19.43
C ARG A 116 -12.31 -30.55 19.62
N LEU A 117 -13.63 -30.39 19.73
CA LEU A 117 -14.26 -29.11 20.08
C LEU A 117 -13.87 -28.69 21.52
N SER A 118 -13.36 -27.47 21.69
CA SER A 118 -12.95 -26.88 22.98
C SER A 118 -11.79 -27.60 23.69
N SER A 119 -10.60 -27.65 23.08
CA SER A 119 -9.37 -28.05 23.78
C SER A 119 -8.93 -26.95 24.77
N SER A 120 -8.65 -27.36 26.01
CA SER A 120 -8.15 -26.46 27.06
C SER A 120 -6.62 -26.37 27.07
N ASP A 121 -5.94 -27.02 26.12
CA ASP A 121 -4.48 -27.13 26.10
C ASP A 121 -3.78 -25.78 26.00
N LYS A 122 -4.35 -24.82 25.27
CA LYS A 122 -3.78 -23.47 25.15
C LYS A 122 -3.96 -22.62 26.41
N ILE A 123 -4.90 -22.99 27.29
CA ILE A 123 -5.10 -22.35 28.60
C ILE A 123 -4.09 -22.90 29.62
N HIS A 124 -3.83 -24.20 29.58
CA HIS A 124 -2.91 -24.87 30.51
C HIS A 124 -1.43 -24.78 30.08
N ASN A 125 -1.17 -24.66 28.77
CA ASN A 125 0.16 -24.51 28.18
C ASN A 125 0.22 -23.20 27.37
N PRO A 126 0.37 -22.06 28.06
CA PRO A 126 0.39 -20.73 27.43
C PRO A 126 1.64 -20.47 26.60
N ILE A 127 2.69 -21.27 26.77
CA ILE A 127 4.01 -21.09 26.17
C ILE A 127 4.32 -22.29 25.25
N SER A 128 4.92 -22.02 24.10
CA SER A 128 5.33 -23.02 23.12
C SER A 128 6.56 -23.81 23.56
N ASN A 129 6.85 -24.93 22.90
CA ASN A 129 7.84 -25.88 23.39
C ASN A 129 9.27 -25.53 22.96
N LYS A 130 9.46 -25.10 21.70
CA LYS A 130 10.75 -24.91 21.04
C LYS A 130 11.32 -23.52 21.30
N TYR A 131 10.58 -22.47 20.97
CA TYR A 131 11.04 -21.08 21.11
C TYR A 131 10.48 -20.36 22.35
N LYS A 132 9.69 -21.05 23.17
CA LYS A 132 9.06 -20.50 24.38
C LYS A 132 8.25 -19.24 24.12
N ARG A 133 7.60 -19.17 22.97
CA ARG A 133 6.66 -18.10 22.60
C ARG A 133 5.38 -18.23 23.41
N GLN A 134 4.85 -17.14 23.95
CA GLN A 134 3.45 -17.12 24.37
C GLN A 134 2.56 -17.39 23.15
N ARG A 135 1.64 -18.34 23.29
CA ARG A 135 0.67 -18.66 22.25
C ARG A 135 -0.34 -17.52 22.09
N ALA A 136 -0.50 -17.04 20.88
CA ALA A 136 -1.38 -15.93 20.50
C ALA A 136 -2.85 -16.38 20.38
N GLY A 137 -3.11 -17.63 20.01
CA GLY A 137 -4.47 -18.16 19.86
C GLY A 137 -5.14 -18.52 21.20
N LYS A 138 -6.26 -17.87 21.54
CA LYS A 138 -6.94 -18.08 22.86
C LYS A 138 -8.16 -18.99 22.85
N LYS A 139 -8.79 -19.29 21.70
CA LYS A 139 -10.18 -19.83 21.68
C LYS A 139 -10.42 -21.14 20.92
N GLY A 140 -9.40 -21.80 20.39
CA GLY A 140 -9.60 -23.06 19.64
C GLY A 140 -10.53 -22.91 18.43
N ILE A 141 -10.54 -21.73 17.80
CA ILE A 141 -11.44 -21.37 16.69
C ILE A 141 -10.83 -21.61 15.30
N GLY A 142 -9.56 -22.02 15.21
CA GLY A 142 -8.86 -22.20 13.92
C GLY A 142 -9.56 -23.17 12.96
N ARG A 143 -10.17 -24.24 13.46
CA ARG A 143 -11.00 -25.18 12.65
C ARG A 143 -12.29 -24.57 12.10
N PHE A 144 -12.82 -23.54 12.77
CA PHE A 144 -13.97 -22.78 12.28
C PHE A 144 -13.55 -21.75 11.24
N ALA A 145 -12.31 -21.26 11.32
CA ALA A 145 -11.73 -20.40 10.29
C ALA A 145 -11.59 -21.14 8.95
N THR A 146 -11.15 -22.40 8.95
CA THR A 146 -11.06 -23.21 7.71
C THR A 146 -12.44 -23.50 7.11
N GLN A 147 -13.43 -23.84 7.94
CA GLN A 147 -14.83 -24.00 7.51
C GLN A 147 -15.42 -22.70 6.93
N ARG A 148 -15.08 -21.55 7.52
CA ARG A 148 -15.54 -20.24 7.06
C ARG A 148 -14.99 -19.88 5.68
N LEU A 149 -13.74 -20.28 5.41
CA LEU A 149 -12.99 -19.93 4.22
C LEU A 149 -13.39 -20.78 3.00
N GLY A 150 -13.59 -22.08 3.16
CA GLY A 150 -13.85 -22.99 2.04
C GLY A 150 -14.80 -24.14 2.37
N ASP A 151 -15.02 -24.98 1.36
CA ASP A 151 -15.95 -26.12 1.41
C ASP A 151 -15.24 -27.40 1.87
N LYS A 152 -13.94 -27.50 1.62
CA LYS A 152 -13.15 -28.69 1.95
C LYS A 152 -11.79 -28.31 2.51
N LEU A 153 -11.36 -29.02 3.55
CA LEU A 153 -10.05 -28.88 4.18
C LEU A 153 -9.27 -30.18 4.05
N THR A 154 -8.06 -30.11 3.52
CA THR A 154 -7.06 -31.17 3.64
C THR A 154 -5.96 -30.71 4.59
N ILE A 155 -5.68 -31.51 5.62
CA ILE A 155 -4.60 -31.29 6.58
C ILE A 155 -3.53 -32.32 6.29
N ILE A 156 -2.30 -31.85 6.06
CA ILE A 156 -1.11 -32.69 5.97
C ILE A 156 -0.15 -32.22 7.06
N THR A 157 0.25 -33.10 7.96
CA THR A 157 1.09 -32.72 9.10
C THR A 157 2.10 -33.79 9.44
N GLN A 158 3.29 -33.37 9.82
CA GLN A 158 4.39 -34.26 10.17
C GLN A 158 5.29 -33.65 11.23
N THR A 159 5.82 -34.49 12.12
CA THR A 159 6.79 -34.10 13.16
C THR A 159 8.20 -34.55 12.77
N GLU A 160 9.24 -33.94 13.34
CA GLU A 160 10.65 -34.30 13.06
C GLU A 160 10.90 -35.82 13.20
N ASN A 161 10.37 -36.43 14.26
CA ASN A 161 10.57 -37.84 14.59
C ASN A 161 9.65 -38.82 13.82
N SER A 162 8.70 -38.32 13.04
CA SER A 162 7.78 -39.15 12.25
C SER A 162 8.41 -39.61 10.92
N GLN A 163 8.19 -40.87 10.56
CA GLN A 163 8.63 -41.47 9.29
C GLN A 163 7.66 -41.16 8.13
N GLU A 164 6.39 -40.97 8.45
CA GLU A 164 5.30 -40.70 7.49
C GLU A 164 4.54 -39.46 7.94
N ALA A 165 3.95 -38.75 6.98
CA ALA A 165 3.04 -37.64 7.24
C ALA A 165 1.60 -38.14 7.41
N LEU A 166 0.83 -37.44 8.24
CA LEU A 166 -0.58 -37.71 8.44
C LEU A 166 -1.40 -36.82 7.52
N LYS A 167 -2.32 -37.42 6.76
CA LYS A 167 -3.26 -36.71 5.91
C LYS A 167 -4.69 -36.95 6.37
N VAL A 168 -5.46 -35.88 6.54
CA VAL A 168 -6.89 -35.93 6.86
C VAL A 168 -7.65 -35.00 5.94
N VAL A 169 -8.74 -35.50 5.35
CA VAL A 169 -9.64 -34.71 4.51
C VAL A 169 -10.97 -34.54 5.25
N ILE A 170 -11.42 -33.29 5.36
CA ILE A 170 -12.68 -32.90 5.97
C ILE A 170 -13.51 -32.17 4.91
N ASN A 171 -14.68 -32.72 4.61
CA ASN A 171 -15.65 -32.09 3.73
C ASN A 171 -16.71 -31.38 4.57
N TRP A 172 -16.72 -30.05 4.57
CA TRP A 172 -17.64 -29.27 5.40
C TRP A 172 -19.09 -29.38 4.92
N ASP A 173 -19.31 -29.74 3.67
CA ASP A 173 -20.66 -29.94 3.11
C ASP A 173 -21.34 -31.21 3.65
N GLU A 174 -20.63 -32.09 4.34
CA GLU A 174 -21.23 -33.25 5.02
C GLU A 174 -21.93 -32.85 6.33
N PHE A 175 -21.57 -31.69 6.92
CA PHE A 175 -22.08 -31.17 8.20
C PHE A 175 -23.40 -30.40 8.02
N GLN A 176 -24.39 -31.03 7.40
CA GLN A 176 -25.71 -30.44 7.15
C GLN A 176 -26.65 -30.56 8.35
N THR A 177 -27.69 -29.73 8.36
CA THR A 177 -28.80 -29.84 9.33
C THR A 177 -29.52 -31.18 9.16
N ASP A 178 -30.05 -31.71 10.25
CA ASP A 178 -30.74 -33.00 10.37
C ASP A 178 -29.84 -34.25 10.31
N LYS A 179 -28.51 -34.07 10.44
CA LYS A 179 -27.54 -35.16 10.63
C LYS A 179 -26.97 -35.14 12.04
N ASP A 180 -26.69 -36.33 12.59
CA ASP A 180 -26.04 -36.47 13.88
C ASP A 180 -24.52 -36.30 13.73
N LEU A 181 -23.94 -35.35 14.48
CA LEU A 181 -22.50 -35.05 14.42
C LEU A 181 -21.62 -36.29 14.66
N LEU A 182 -22.08 -37.24 15.48
CA LEU A 182 -21.33 -38.45 15.83
C LEU A 182 -21.18 -39.44 14.67
N THR A 183 -21.97 -39.28 13.59
CA THR A 183 -21.94 -40.18 12.44
C THR A 183 -20.98 -39.73 11.34
N ILE A 184 -20.40 -38.53 11.45
CA ILE A 184 -19.45 -37.98 10.48
C ILE A 184 -18.04 -38.38 10.90
N SER A 185 -17.33 -39.11 10.04
CA SER A 185 -15.97 -39.58 10.30
C SER A 185 -15.02 -39.21 9.17
N SER A 186 -13.84 -38.68 9.52
CA SER A 186 -12.74 -38.47 8.56
C SER A 186 -11.67 -39.53 8.74
N ARG A 187 -11.19 -40.11 7.63
CA ARG A 187 -10.11 -41.08 7.64
C ARG A 187 -8.76 -40.38 7.77
N ILE A 188 -7.88 -40.95 8.59
CA ILE A 188 -6.46 -40.58 8.64
C ILE A 188 -5.68 -41.52 7.69
N GLU A 189 -4.98 -40.93 6.73
CA GLU A 189 -4.09 -41.59 5.80
C GLU A 189 -2.63 -41.33 6.23
N PHE A 190 -1.77 -42.34 6.06
CA PHE A 190 -0.32 -42.20 6.22
C PHE A 190 0.28 -42.08 4.82
N ILE A 191 0.99 -40.99 4.56
CA ILE A 191 1.60 -40.70 3.25
C ILE A 191 3.10 -40.44 3.40
N PRO A 192 3.90 -40.59 2.33
CA PRO A 192 5.30 -40.22 2.36
C PRO A 192 5.50 -38.77 2.80
N LYS A 193 6.54 -38.54 3.60
CA LYS A 193 6.86 -37.23 4.15
C LYS A 193 7.48 -36.32 3.09
N GLU A 194 6.98 -35.10 2.94
CA GLU A 194 7.52 -34.10 2.01
C GLU A 194 8.44 -33.05 2.68
N LYS A 195 8.32 -32.87 4.01
CA LYS A 195 9.05 -31.86 4.82
C LYS A 195 9.56 -32.50 6.11
N GLU A 196 10.65 -32.00 6.72
CA GLU A 196 11.15 -32.55 8.00
C GLU A 196 10.18 -32.37 9.17
N GLU A 197 9.52 -31.23 9.26
CA GLU A 197 8.43 -30.96 10.20
C GLU A 197 7.51 -29.88 9.60
N GLY A 198 6.29 -29.76 10.11
CA GLY A 198 5.37 -28.69 9.74
C GLY A 198 3.95 -29.17 9.44
N THR A 199 3.09 -28.20 9.15
CA THR A 199 1.70 -28.46 8.76
C THR A 199 1.38 -27.72 7.46
N THR A 200 0.58 -28.36 6.62
CA THR A 200 0.04 -27.80 5.39
C THR A 200 -1.48 -27.95 5.41
N LEU A 201 -2.18 -26.82 5.32
CA LEU A 201 -3.63 -26.73 5.23
C LEU A 201 -3.99 -26.34 3.80
N VAL A 202 -4.70 -27.21 3.10
CA VAL A 202 -5.24 -26.93 1.77
C VAL A 202 -6.74 -26.72 1.90
N ILE A 203 -7.19 -25.49 1.68
CA ILE A 203 -8.60 -25.10 1.75
C ILE A 203 -9.10 -24.94 0.32
N GLU A 204 -9.95 -25.87 -0.12
CA GLU A 204 -10.52 -25.91 -1.46
C GLU A 204 -11.94 -25.35 -1.47
N GLY A 205 -12.37 -24.82 -2.62
CA GLY A 205 -13.72 -24.27 -2.77
C GLY A 205 -13.89 -22.99 -1.95
N LEU A 206 -12.99 -22.02 -2.12
CA LEU A 206 -13.06 -20.77 -1.39
C LEU A 206 -14.41 -20.09 -1.59
N ARG A 207 -15.07 -19.75 -0.48
CA ARG A 207 -16.44 -19.20 -0.45
C ARG A 207 -16.52 -17.73 -0.88
N GLU A 208 -15.37 -17.08 -1.11
CA GLU A 208 -15.26 -15.72 -1.63
C GLU A 208 -14.03 -15.58 -2.54
N GLY A 209 -14.08 -14.59 -3.43
CA GLY A 209 -12.93 -14.19 -4.24
C GLY A 209 -11.96 -13.32 -3.44
N TRP A 210 -10.67 -13.60 -3.59
CA TRP A 210 -9.54 -12.93 -2.95
C TRP A 210 -8.81 -12.06 -3.96
N SER A 211 -9.06 -10.75 -3.89
CA SER A 211 -8.24 -9.77 -4.62
C SER A 211 -6.92 -9.52 -3.92
N ASP A 212 -5.91 -9.07 -4.67
CA ASP A 212 -4.62 -8.65 -4.12
C ASP A 212 -4.76 -7.59 -3.02
N ALA A 213 -5.79 -6.73 -3.10
CA ALA A 213 -6.09 -5.73 -2.07
C ALA A 213 -6.57 -6.37 -0.74
N MET A 214 -7.38 -7.43 -0.81
CA MET A 214 -7.82 -8.19 0.37
C MET A 214 -6.65 -8.94 1.00
N ILE A 215 -5.80 -9.57 0.18
CA ILE A 215 -4.60 -10.27 0.63
C ILE A 215 -3.63 -9.29 1.32
N LYS A 216 -3.45 -8.09 0.74
CA LYS A 216 -2.69 -6.98 1.35
C LYS A 216 -3.27 -6.54 2.70
N ARG A 217 -4.60 -6.51 2.84
CA ARG A 217 -5.23 -6.20 4.13
C ARG A 217 -4.97 -7.29 5.18
N VAL A 218 -5.02 -8.56 4.80
CA VAL A 218 -4.67 -9.68 5.69
C VAL A 218 -3.23 -9.58 6.16
N TYR A 219 -2.30 -9.37 5.24
CA TYR A 219 -0.89 -9.17 5.58
C TYR A 219 -0.69 -8.04 6.59
N ARG A 220 -1.25 -6.86 6.33
CA ARG A 220 -1.15 -5.71 7.25
C ARG A 220 -1.66 -6.07 8.64
N TYR A 221 -2.82 -6.72 8.70
CA TYR A 221 -3.41 -7.15 9.96
C TYR A 221 -2.54 -8.20 10.70
N THR A 222 -1.94 -9.16 9.99
CA THR A 222 -1.03 -10.15 10.61
C THR A 222 0.31 -9.56 11.03
N SER A 223 0.84 -8.61 10.25
CA SER A 223 2.11 -7.92 10.53
C SER A 223 1.98 -6.92 11.68
N GLU A 224 0.78 -6.40 11.96
CA GLU A 224 0.53 -5.58 13.16
C GLU A 224 0.49 -6.40 14.44
N LEU A 225 0.10 -7.68 14.35
CA LEU A 225 -0.09 -8.56 15.50
C LEU A 225 1.19 -9.28 15.94
N LEU A 226 2.22 -9.31 15.08
CA LEU A 226 3.44 -10.09 15.27
C LEU A 226 4.67 -9.19 15.13
N GLN A 227 5.69 -9.40 15.98
CA GLN A 227 6.95 -8.68 15.88
C GLN A 227 7.63 -9.00 14.53
N PRO A 228 8.09 -7.99 13.75
CA PRO A 228 8.64 -8.21 12.42
C PRO A 228 9.86 -9.16 12.42
N PHE A 229 10.74 -9.00 13.42
CA PHE A 229 11.91 -9.85 13.69
C PHE A 229 12.52 -9.50 15.07
N PRO A 230 13.09 -10.47 15.81
CA PRO A 230 13.87 -10.20 17.02
C PRO A 230 15.21 -9.57 16.65
N LEU A 231 15.55 -8.47 17.32
CA LEU A 231 16.73 -7.68 17.00
C LEU A 231 17.98 -8.16 17.76
N SER A 232 17.84 -8.93 18.84
CA SER A 232 18.95 -9.45 19.65
C SER A 232 19.67 -10.67 19.01
N LYS A 233 20.15 -10.56 17.76
CA LYS A 233 20.91 -11.62 17.06
C LYS A 233 22.43 -11.56 17.27
N LYS A 234 22.93 -11.12 18.43
CA LYS A 234 24.37 -11.00 18.71
C LYS A 234 24.91 -12.00 19.74
N LYS A 235 24.57 -13.28 19.58
CA LYS A 235 25.45 -14.43 19.95
C LYS A 235 25.45 -15.51 18.88
N LYS A 236 25.81 -15.15 17.65
CA LYS A 236 26.00 -16.12 16.54
C LYS A 236 27.21 -17.05 16.69
N LYS A 237 27.91 -17.03 17.83
CA LYS A 237 28.99 -17.96 18.17
C LYS A 237 29.04 -18.16 19.69
N GLU A 238 28.05 -18.86 20.24
CA GLU A 238 28.24 -19.85 21.32
C GLU A 238 26.88 -20.37 21.79
N ASN A 239 26.72 -21.69 21.65
CA ASN A 239 25.70 -22.59 22.17
C ASN A 239 24.34 -22.73 21.44
N LYS A 240 23.91 -24.00 21.41
CA LYS A 240 22.78 -24.56 20.68
C LYS A 240 21.43 -24.21 21.35
N SER A 241 20.45 -23.91 20.50
CA SER A 241 19.03 -24.32 20.58
C SER A 241 18.05 -23.71 21.61
N SER A 242 17.95 -22.38 21.76
CA SER A 242 16.68 -21.82 22.30
C SER A 242 16.32 -20.40 21.89
N ASP A 243 17.10 -19.73 21.04
CA ASP A 243 16.81 -18.34 20.68
C ASP A 243 15.83 -18.29 19.49
N ASP A 244 14.72 -17.56 19.67
CA ASP A 244 13.67 -17.40 18.66
C ASP A 244 14.23 -16.63 17.45
N PRO A 245 14.24 -17.20 16.24
CA PRO A 245 14.75 -16.51 15.05
C PRO A 245 13.79 -15.45 14.49
N GLY A 246 12.57 -15.39 15.02
CA GLY A 246 11.44 -14.59 14.52
C GLY A 246 10.43 -15.43 13.76
N PHE A 247 9.36 -14.77 13.32
CA PHE A 247 8.30 -15.38 12.52
C PHE A 247 7.98 -14.51 11.31
N LYS A 248 8.02 -15.11 10.12
CA LYS A 248 7.70 -14.44 8.86
C LYS A 248 6.44 -15.03 8.25
N SER A 249 5.59 -14.18 7.70
CA SER A 249 4.46 -14.61 6.86
C SER A 249 4.62 -14.09 5.44
N ASN A 250 4.56 -14.99 4.47
CA ASN A 250 4.70 -14.67 3.06
C ASN A 250 3.39 -14.95 2.33
N TYR A 251 3.08 -14.13 1.33
CA TYR A 251 1.81 -14.17 0.60
C TYR A 251 2.10 -14.25 -0.89
N PHE A 252 1.68 -15.36 -1.50
CA PHE A 252 1.93 -15.67 -2.89
C PHE A 252 0.63 -15.84 -3.65
N ARG A 253 0.73 -15.45 -4.92
CA ARG A 253 -0.22 -15.76 -5.96
C ARG A 253 0.35 -16.91 -6.77
N LYS A 254 -0.42 -17.96 -6.99
CA LYS A 254 -0.01 -19.03 -7.89
C LYS A 254 -0.74 -18.86 -9.21
N ASP A 255 0.03 -18.62 -10.26
CA ASP A 255 -0.45 -18.57 -11.64
C ASP A 255 0.24 -19.70 -12.40
N GLU A 256 -0.53 -20.70 -12.82
CA GLU A 256 -0.01 -21.98 -13.31
C GLU A 256 1.00 -22.62 -12.34
N ASP A 257 2.30 -22.63 -12.69
CA ASP A 257 3.40 -23.19 -11.89
C ASP A 257 4.29 -22.11 -11.23
N GLU A 258 4.00 -20.82 -11.43
CA GLU A 258 4.82 -19.73 -10.89
C GLU A 258 4.20 -19.12 -9.62
N LEU A 259 5.02 -18.99 -8.56
CA LEU A 259 4.67 -18.33 -7.32
C LEU A 259 5.10 -16.85 -7.38
N ILE A 260 4.12 -15.96 -7.56
CA ILE A 260 4.32 -14.52 -7.63
C ILE A 260 4.08 -13.93 -6.22
N PRO A 261 5.09 -13.33 -5.56
CA PRO A 261 4.89 -12.68 -4.27
C PRO A 261 3.96 -11.47 -4.41
N ILE A 262 2.87 -11.42 -3.64
CA ILE A 262 1.88 -10.32 -3.69
C ILE A 262 2.37 -9.10 -2.91
N ILE A 263 3.26 -9.32 -1.93
CA ILE A 263 3.70 -8.32 -0.95
C ILE A 263 5.17 -8.56 -0.59
N ASP A 264 6.04 -7.61 -0.95
CA ASP A 264 7.40 -7.47 -0.44
C ASP A 264 7.50 -6.11 0.28
N GLU A 265 6.77 -5.94 1.39
CA GLU A 265 6.67 -4.66 2.11
C GLU A 265 7.98 -4.27 2.84
N GLU A 266 8.86 -5.22 3.18
CA GLU A 266 10.19 -4.89 3.70
C GLU A 266 10.99 -4.05 2.70
N LYS A 267 10.84 -4.32 1.39
CA LYS A 267 11.42 -3.48 0.35
C LYS A 267 10.57 -2.25 0.06
N ALA A 268 9.25 -2.33 0.03
CA ALA A 268 8.43 -1.24 -0.49
C ALA A 268 8.37 0.03 0.37
N ILE A 269 8.35 -0.08 1.72
CA ILE A 269 8.18 1.10 2.60
C ILE A 269 9.52 1.58 3.15
N PHE A 270 10.35 0.68 3.68
CA PHE A 270 11.61 1.04 4.34
C PHE A 270 12.71 1.48 3.38
N GLN A 271 12.68 1.08 2.09
CA GLN A 271 13.58 1.66 1.08
C GLN A 271 13.41 3.18 0.93
N HIS A 272 12.24 3.71 1.29
CA HIS A 272 11.97 5.13 1.22
C HIS A 272 12.38 5.87 2.50
N ALA A 273 12.78 5.16 3.56
CA ALA A 273 13.35 5.78 4.75
C ALA A 273 14.57 6.61 4.34
N LEU A 274 14.71 7.78 4.96
CA LEU A 274 15.88 8.61 4.77
C LEU A 274 17.07 8.00 5.50
N ALA A 275 16.86 7.43 6.68
CA ALA A 275 17.90 6.80 7.47
C ALA A 275 17.36 5.64 8.32
N GLU A 276 18.23 4.69 8.61
CA GLU A 276 18.03 3.64 9.61
C GLU A 276 18.79 4.02 10.88
N ILE A 277 18.10 3.91 12.02
CA ILE A 277 18.64 4.21 13.35
C ILE A 277 18.46 2.95 14.20
N GLU A 278 19.55 2.47 14.79
CA GLU A 278 19.51 1.38 15.77
C GLU A 278 20.11 1.85 17.08
N GLY A 279 19.63 1.37 18.22
CA GLY A 279 20.22 1.70 19.50
C GLY A 279 20.21 0.54 20.47
N TYR A 280 21.29 0.43 21.22
CA TYR A 280 21.60 -0.68 22.11
C TYR A 280 22.03 -0.16 23.48
N VAL A 281 21.54 -0.79 24.55
CA VAL A 281 22.14 -0.69 25.89
C VAL A 281 22.78 -2.02 26.22
N LEU A 282 24.11 -2.01 26.33
CA LEU A 282 24.92 -3.19 26.62
C LEU A 282 24.74 -3.65 28.08
N ASP A 283 25.17 -4.87 28.38
CA ASP A 283 25.05 -5.48 29.72
C ASP A 283 25.80 -4.70 30.82
N ASP A 284 26.84 -3.95 30.43
CA ASP A 284 27.61 -3.06 31.29
C ASP A 284 26.95 -1.69 31.49
N GLY A 285 25.80 -1.44 30.86
CA GLY A 285 25.05 -0.19 30.92
C GLY A 285 25.48 0.86 29.88
N GLN A 286 26.47 0.59 29.04
CA GLN A 286 26.85 1.54 28.00
C GLN A 286 25.76 1.61 26.92
N GLY A 287 25.22 2.82 26.70
CA GLY A 287 24.33 3.11 25.59
C GLY A 287 25.12 3.42 24.32
N CYS A 288 24.64 2.94 23.18
CA CYS A 288 25.11 3.35 21.87
C CYS A 288 23.97 3.38 20.85
N TRP A 289 24.12 4.20 19.82
CA TRP A 289 23.22 4.24 18.68
C TRP A 289 24.01 4.26 17.38
N ALA A 290 23.43 3.69 16.33
CA ALA A 290 24.01 3.60 15.01
C ALA A 290 23.11 4.32 13.99
N LEU A 291 23.74 4.93 12.99
CA LEU A 291 23.05 5.58 11.88
C LEU A 291 23.58 5.04 10.57
N LYS A 292 22.67 4.67 9.67
CA LYS A 292 22.95 4.30 8.29
C LYS A 292 22.02 5.07 7.35
N SER A 293 22.53 5.57 6.23
CA SER A 293 21.68 6.21 5.21
C SER A 293 22.26 6.02 3.82
N ASP A 294 21.69 5.10 3.06
CA ASP A 294 22.10 4.86 1.67
C ASP A 294 21.75 6.09 0.79
N LYS A 295 20.62 6.77 1.06
CA LYS A 295 20.20 7.97 0.34
C LYS A 295 21.12 9.18 0.53
N LEU A 296 21.82 9.25 1.65
CA LEU A 296 22.79 10.31 1.94
C LEU A 296 24.24 9.86 1.72
N ASN A 297 24.45 8.67 1.11
CA ASN A 297 25.76 8.03 0.95
C ASN A 297 26.54 7.94 2.28
N PHE A 298 25.84 7.66 3.37
CA PHE A 298 26.39 7.56 4.71
C PHE A 298 26.43 6.10 5.16
N SER A 299 27.65 5.55 5.20
CA SER A 299 27.91 4.20 5.72
C SER A 299 27.59 4.14 7.21
N GLN A 300 27.25 2.94 7.71
CA GLN A 300 26.85 2.78 9.11
C GLN A 300 27.96 3.22 10.08
N GLU A 301 27.67 4.19 10.93
CA GLU A 301 28.53 4.62 12.04
C GLU A 301 27.84 4.41 13.39
N VAL A 302 28.63 4.20 14.45
CA VAL A 302 28.14 3.96 15.81
C VAL A 302 28.66 5.04 16.75
N TYR A 303 27.77 5.58 17.58
CA TYR A 303 28.01 6.65 18.52
C TYR A 303 27.66 6.20 19.93
N ALA A 304 28.51 6.55 20.90
CA ALA A 304 28.21 6.33 22.32
C ALA A 304 27.21 7.37 22.84
N ILE A 305 26.42 6.98 23.83
CA ILE A 305 25.50 7.88 24.52
C ILE A 305 25.44 7.54 26.02
N GLY A 306 25.46 8.56 26.86
CA GLY A 306 25.43 8.41 28.32
C GLY A 306 24.12 8.89 28.94
N ASN A 307 23.84 8.48 30.18
CA ASN A 307 22.62 8.81 30.93
C ASN A 307 22.70 10.08 31.80
N ASN A 308 23.58 11.03 31.45
CA ASN A 308 23.68 12.28 32.19
C ASN A 308 22.62 13.29 31.71
N GLU A 309 21.67 13.66 32.56
CA GLU A 309 20.62 14.63 32.21
C GLU A 309 21.10 16.09 32.23
N LYS A 310 22.17 16.39 32.99
CA LYS A 310 22.71 17.75 33.15
C LYS A 310 23.70 18.11 32.05
N ASP A 311 24.46 17.13 31.59
CA ASP A 311 25.41 17.28 30.49
C ASP A 311 25.02 16.33 29.35
N LYS A 312 24.48 16.91 28.28
CA LYS A 312 24.01 16.15 27.12
C LYS A 312 25.15 15.65 26.23
N GLU A 313 26.35 16.21 26.37
CA GLU A 313 27.55 15.81 25.62
C GLU A 313 28.31 14.66 26.28
N ASP A 314 27.97 14.36 27.55
CA ASP A 314 28.53 13.21 28.25
C ASP A 314 28.02 11.89 27.65
N THR A 315 28.97 11.12 27.12
CA THR A 315 28.74 9.81 26.50
C THR A 315 29.15 8.63 27.41
N SER A 316 29.73 8.94 28.58
CA SER A 316 30.41 7.96 29.44
C SER A 316 29.56 7.48 30.61
N THR A 317 28.57 8.25 31.06
CA THR A 317 27.69 7.85 32.16
C THR A 317 26.81 6.65 31.75
N PRO A 318 26.89 5.49 32.44
CA PRO A 318 26.11 4.31 32.06
C PRO A 318 24.63 4.43 32.43
N PHE A 319 23.80 3.72 31.69
CA PHE A 319 22.40 3.43 32.03
C PHE A 319 22.37 2.30 33.08
N ASN A 320 21.82 2.57 34.25
CA ASN A 320 21.98 1.69 35.41
C ASN A 320 20.78 0.76 35.64
N LEU A 321 19.59 1.18 35.20
CA LEU A 321 18.33 0.48 35.42
C LEU A 321 17.93 -0.34 34.18
N ILE A 322 18.27 0.12 32.98
CA ILE A 322 17.98 -0.59 31.72
C ILE A 322 19.22 -1.33 31.21
N LYS A 323 19.04 -2.59 30.80
CA LYS A 323 20.07 -3.44 30.18
C LYS A 323 19.45 -4.31 29.11
N GLY A 324 20.19 -4.61 28.04
CA GLY A 324 19.69 -5.46 26.96
C GLY A 324 18.54 -4.85 26.17
N VAL A 325 18.38 -3.52 26.21
CA VAL A 325 17.41 -2.78 25.39
C VAL A 325 17.96 -2.68 23.98
N HIS A 326 17.11 -2.97 22.99
CA HIS A 326 17.43 -2.74 21.58
C HIS A 326 16.25 -2.08 20.89
N PHE A 327 16.45 -0.96 20.20
CA PHE A 327 15.46 -0.41 19.30
C PHE A 327 15.97 -0.29 17.87
N LYS A 328 15.05 -0.38 16.91
CA LYS A 328 15.28 -0.05 15.51
C LYS A 328 14.20 0.91 15.02
N ALA A 329 14.61 1.98 14.36
CA ALA A 329 13.75 3.01 13.82
C ALA A 329 14.18 3.41 12.41
N TYR A 330 13.21 3.47 11.50
CA TYR A 330 13.34 4.01 10.16
C TYR A 330 12.83 5.44 10.18
N TYR A 331 13.71 6.38 9.87
CA TYR A 331 13.42 7.81 9.88
C TYR A 331 12.99 8.30 8.51
N PHE A 332 11.84 8.94 8.44
CA PHE A 332 11.26 9.53 7.23
C PHE A 332 11.21 11.04 7.37
N VAL A 333 11.57 11.73 6.29
CA VAL A 333 11.32 13.17 6.16
C VAL A 333 10.33 13.35 5.04
N TYR A 334 9.17 13.93 5.34
CA TYR A 334 8.08 14.14 4.39
C TYR A 334 8.35 15.34 3.47
N ASP A 335 9.45 15.25 2.71
CA ASP A 335 9.85 16.18 1.68
C ASP A 335 9.62 15.48 0.32
N PRO A 336 8.70 15.97 -0.53
CA PRO A 336 8.34 15.31 -1.80
C PRO A 336 9.53 14.97 -2.69
N SER A 337 10.62 15.76 -2.61
CA SER A 337 11.87 15.53 -3.35
C SER A 337 12.61 14.23 -2.96
N LEU A 338 12.31 13.66 -1.78
CA LEU A 338 12.96 12.46 -1.25
C LEU A 338 12.21 11.16 -1.58
N PHE A 339 11.08 11.24 -2.28
CA PHE A 339 10.23 10.11 -2.62
C PHE A 339 10.07 9.94 -4.12
N ALA A 340 9.89 8.70 -4.55
CA ALA A 340 9.47 8.42 -5.91
C ALA A 340 8.08 9.03 -6.20
N PRO A 341 7.81 9.49 -7.43
CA PRO A 341 6.51 10.03 -7.82
C PRO A 341 5.35 9.11 -7.43
N GLY A 342 4.31 9.67 -6.79
CA GLY A 342 3.11 8.93 -6.39
C GLY A 342 3.21 8.08 -5.11
N THR A 343 4.38 7.98 -4.47
CA THR A 343 4.58 7.22 -3.22
C THR A 343 4.51 8.13 -1.98
N PHE A 344 4.80 9.41 -2.14
CA PHE A 344 4.80 10.40 -1.05
C PHE A 344 3.49 10.42 -0.25
N THR A 345 2.35 10.61 -0.92
CA THR A 345 1.03 10.72 -0.27
C THR A 345 0.71 9.46 0.53
N PHE A 346 0.97 8.28 -0.05
CA PHE A 346 0.75 7.00 0.62
C PHE A 346 1.61 6.86 1.88
N ILE A 347 2.92 7.11 1.80
CA ILE A 347 3.82 6.97 2.95
C ILE A 347 3.52 8.02 4.01
N ARG A 348 3.18 9.25 3.59
CA ARG A 348 2.79 10.32 4.49
C ARG A 348 1.53 9.97 5.27
N ASP A 349 0.48 9.53 4.57
CA ASP A 349 -0.79 9.17 5.19
C ASP A 349 -0.62 7.93 6.09
N LEU A 350 0.21 6.97 5.69
CA LEU A 350 0.62 5.83 6.51
C LEU A 350 1.38 6.30 7.77
N GLY A 351 2.23 7.32 7.66
CA GLY A 351 2.91 7.93 8.81
C GLY A 351 1.95 8.56 9.81
N TYR A 352 0.89 9.20 9.32
CA TYR A 352 -0.15 9.79 10.19
C TYR A 352 -1.02 8.76 10.89
N GLU A 353 -1.26 7.61 10.25
CA GLU A 353 -2.11 6.55 10.80
C GLU A 353 -1.31 5.57 11.69
N LYS A 354 -0.07 5.25 11.29
CA LYS A 354 0.70 4.10 11.81
C LYS A 354 2.13 4.43 12.24
N GLY A 355 2.57 5.68 12.09
CA GLY A 355 3.91 6.10 12.50
C GLY A 355 4.05 6.17 14.02
N GLY A 356 5.21 5.77 14.53
CA GLY A 356 5.53 5.66 15.94
C GLY A 356 6.53 4.52 16.20
N LEU A 357 7.24 4.60 17.34
CA LEU A 357 8.05 3.48 17.82
C LEU A 357 7.19 2.60 18.74
N LYS A 358 7.00 1.36 18.31
CA LYS A 358 6.22 0.35 19.01
C LYS A 358 7.02 -0.30 20.14
N LEU A 359 6.53 -0.31 21.37
CA LEU A 359 7.15 -1.08 22.46
C LEU A 359 6.77 -2.58 22.41
N TYR A 360 7.78 -3.42 22.55
CA TYR A 360 7.68 -4.87 22.75
C TYR A 360 8.44 -5.28 24.01
N ARG A 361 7.82 -6.09 24.86
CA ARG A 361 8.42 -6.66 26.07
C ARG A 361 8.40 -8.18 25.96
N ASN A 362 9.54 -8.82 26.09
CA ASN A 362 9.70 -10.27 26.00
C ASN A 362 9.04 -10.87 24.73
N GLY A 363 9.14 -10.14 23.60
CA GLY A 363 8.54 -10.52 22.31
C GLY A 363 7.07 -10.13 22.11
N PHE A 364 6.42 -9.53 23.11
CA PHE A 364 5.00 -9.15 23.03
C PHE A 364 4.77 -7.66 22.91
N ARG A 365 3.86 -7.28 22.02
CA ARG A 365 3.40 -5.91 21.84
C ARG A 365 2.79 -5.37 23.13
N VAL A 366 3.31 -4.24 23.61
CA VAL A 366 2.72 -3.51 24.73
C VAL A 366 1.98 -2.30 24.18
N LEU A 367 0.65 -2.30 24.33
CA LEU A 367 -0.20 -1.15 24.01
C LEU A 367 -0.24 -0.17 25.21
N PRO A 368 -0.43 1.14 25.01
CA PRO A 368 -0.69 1.85 23.74
C PRO A 368 0.56 2.42 23.05
N TYR A 369 1.76 2.03 23.49
CA TYR A 369 3.03 2.68 23.11
C TYR A 369 3.27 2.76 21.60
N GLY A 370 3.25 3.97 21.03
CA GLY A 370 3.47 4.22 19.61
C GLY A 370 2.24 4.01 18.73
N GLU A 371 1.05 4.00 19.32
CA GLU A 371 -0.23 4.12 18.61
C GLU A 371 -0.53 5.58 18.24
N GLN A 372 -1.53 5.80 17.38
CA GLN A 372 -1.92 7.14 16.96
C GLN A 372 -2.34 7.99 18.17
N GLY A 373 -1.64 9.11 18.37
CA GLY A 373 -1.90 10.04 19.46
C GLY A 373 -1.18 9.72 20.78
N ASP A 374 -0.42 8.63 20.84
CA ASP A 374 0.39 8.26 22.01
C ASP A 374 1.86 8.75 21.85
N ASP A 375 2.17 9.88 22.48
CA ASP A 375 3.52 10.49 22.46
C ASP A 375 4.37 10.04 23.65
N TRP A 376 4.52 8.72 23.84
CA TRP A 376 5.24 8.17 25.00
C TRP A 376 6.74 8.52 25.04
N LEU A 377 7.33 8.83 23.89
CA LEU A 377 8.72 9.31 23.79
C LEU A 377 8.85 10.84 23.89
N GLY A 378 7.74 11.60 23.89
CA GLY A 378 7.76 13.06 23.93
C GLY A 378 8.31 13.72 22.65
N LEU A 379 8.31 12.99 21.53
CA LEU A 379 8.82 13.43 20.23
C LEU A 379 7.94 14.52 19.61
N ASP A 380 6.62 14.38 19.67
CA ASP A 380 5.68 15.39 19.15
C ASP A 380 5.79 16.67 19.97
N LYS A 381 5.86 16.53 21.30
CA LYS A 381 6.06 17.65 22.24
C LYS A 381 7.38 18.37 22.01
N SER A 382 8.46 17.63 21.75
CA SER A 382 9.78 18.22 21.49
C SER A 382 9.82 18.97 20.16
N ASN A 383 9.24 18.39 19.11
CA ASN A 383 9.14 19.02 17.80
C ASN A 383 8.42 20.36 17.87
N ASN A 384 7.34 20.46 18.65
CA ASN A 384 6.58 21.70 18.82
C ASN A 384 7.33 22.82 19.58
N ARG A 385 8.38 22.47 20.36
CA ARG A 385 9.22 23.47 21.05
C ARG A 385 10.26 24.11 20.15
N ASN A 386 10.46 23.59 18.92
CA ASN A 386 11.43 24.09 17.93
C ASN A 386 12.88 24.21 18.44
N ILE A 387 13.28 23.42 19.45
CA ILE A 387 14.66 23.37 19.95
C ILE A 387 15.57 22.68 18.92
N ILE A 388 15.07 21.59 18.34
CA ILE A 388 15.64 20.90 17.18
C ILE A 388 14.81 21.33 15.98
N LEU A 389 15.45 21.95 14.98
CA LEU A 389 14.76 22.49 13.79
C LEU A 389 14.32 21.38 12.83
N ALA A 390 14.97 20.23 12.91
CA ALA A 390 14.65 19.06 12.10
C ALA A 390 13.35 18.39 12.57
N GLN A 391 12.51 17.98 11.62
CA GLN A 391 11.24 17.35 11.93
C GLN A 391 11.45 15.98 12.57
N HIS A 392 10.95 15.80 13.80
CA HIS A 392 11.04 14.54 14.53
C HIS A 392 9.76 14.17 15.32
N PRO A 393 8.53 14.45 14.85
CA PRO A 393 7.33 13.92 15.51
C PRO A 393 7.22 12.39 15.34
N ASN A 394 6.37 11.71 16.12
CA ASN A 394 6.20 10.24 16.09
C ASN A 394 5.93 9.71 14.68
N ARG A 395 5.11 10.42 13.91
CA ARG A 395 4.77 10.06 12.52
C ARG A 395 5.98 9.95 11.59
N ASN A 396 7.13 10.55 11.93
CA ASN A 396 8.34 10.50 11.12
C ASN A 396 9.19 9.25 11.38
N PHE A 397 8.78 8.39 12.31
CA PHE A 397 9.47 7.17 12.62
C PHE A 397 8.57 5.96 12.43
N PHE A 398 9.11 4.90 11.85
CA PHE A 398 8.54 3.57 11.90
C PHE A 398 9.53 2.66 12.58
N GLY A 399 9.15 1.99 13.65
CA GLY A 399 10.11 1.19 14.37
C GLY A 399 9.55 0.52 15.58
N PHE A 400 10.42 -0.10 16.33
CA PHE A 400 10.07 -0.73 17.58
C PHE A 400 11.23 -0.72 18.57
N VAL A 401 10.87 -0.78 19.84
CA VAL A 401 11.75 -0.93 21.00
C VAL A 401 11.50 -2.31 21.58
N GLU A 402 12.54 -3.13 21.63
CA GLU A 402 12.54 -4.46 22.22
C GLU A 402 13.17 -4.40 23.61
N LEU A 403 12.43 -4.92 24.59
CA LEU A 403 12.80 -4.98 26.00
C LEU A 403 12.83 -6.44 26.47
N GLU A 404 13.97 -6.90 26.93
CA GLU A 404 14.11 -8.17 27.67
C GLU A 404 13.97 -7.91 29.18
N ASP A 405 12.77 -8.10 29.71
CA ASP A 405 12.49 -7.93 31.14
C ASP A 405 12.48 -9.28 31.86
N LYS A 406 13.67 -9.69 32.33
CA LYS A 406 13.90 -10.95 33.06
C LYS A 406 13.58 -10.84 34.56
N SER A 407 13.65 -9.63 35.10
CA SER A 407 13.52 -9.35 36.54
C SER A 407 12.09 -8.96 36.95
N GLY A 408 11.26 -8.57 35.97
CA GLY A 408 9.93 -8.02 36.22
C GLY A 408 9.95 -6.53 36.56
N ASP A 409 11.00 -5.82 36.18
CA ASP A 409 11.22 -4.41 36.54
C ASP A 409 10.26 -3.45 35.80
N PHE A 410 9.60 -3.91 34.74
CA PHE A 410 8.58 -3.17 34.00
C PHE A 410 7.18 -3.74 34.33
N GLU A 411 6.59 -3.29 35.43
CA GLU A 411 5.27 -3.75 35.86
C GLU A 411 4.15 -3.28 34.92
N GLU A 412 3.18 -4.15 34.64
CA GLU A 412 1.99 -3.81 33.84
C GLU A 412 0.91 -3.16 34.70
N THR A 413 0.12 -2.29 34.09
CA THR A 413 -1.08 -1.75 34.73
C THR A 413 -2.09 -2.87 35.04
N SER A 414 -3.01 -2.61 35.98
CA SER A 414 -4.06 -3.58 36.35
C SER A 414 -5.00 -3.93 35.18
N SER A 415 -5.13 -3.05 34.19
CA SER A 415 -5.85 -3.30 32.93
C SER A 415 -5.04 -4.10 31.91
N ARG A 416 -3.73 -4.31 32.14
CA ARG A 416 -2.74 -4.81 31.16
C ARG A 416 -2.66 -3.98 29.89
N GLU A 417 -3.02 -2.70 30.01
CA GLU A 417 -2.96 -1.71 28.94
C GLU A 417 -1.93 -0.67 29.35
N GLY A 418 -0.66 -1.01 29.18
CA GLY A 418 0.48 -0.14 29.46
C GLY A 418 1.35 -0.61 30.62
N LEU A 419 2.48 0.08 30.80
CA LEU A 419 3.40 -0.14 31.90
C LEU A 419 3.18 0.92 32.99
N ILE A 420 3.41 0.55 34.24
CA ILE A 420 3.41 1.48 35.36
C ILE A 420 4.60 2.42 35.22
N GLU A 421 4.37 3.73 35.34
CA GLU A 421 5.45 4.71 35.33
C GLU A 421 6.38 4.50 36.52
N ASN A 422 7.58 4.03 36.23
CA ASN A 422 8.65 3.85 37.20
C ASN A 422 9.99 4.40 36.65
N GLU A 423 11.05 4.38 37.47
CA GLU A 423 12.35 4.92 37.08
C GLU A 423 12.99 4.14 35.90
N TYR A 424 12.67 2.85 35.74
CA TYR A 424 13.10 2.03 34.60
C TYR A 424 12.49 2.53 33.28
N LEU A 425 11.19 2.79 33.26
CA LEU A 425 10.50 3.33 32.08
C LEU A 425 11.00 4.73 31.72
N LYS A 426 11.27 5.58 32.72
CA LYS A 426 11.85 6.91 32.48
C LYS A 426 13.24 6.83 31.85
N GLU A 427 14.10 5.94 32.35
CA GLU A 427 15.44 5.76 31.80
C GLU A 427 15.37 5.17 30.37
N LEU A 428 14.46 4.23 30.10
CA LEU A 428 14.18 3.72 28.76
C LEU A 428 13.77 4.82 27.78
N VAL A 429 12.78 5.63 28.17
CA VAL A 429 12.29 6.76 27.36
C VAL A 429 13.43 7.75 27.10
N ASN A 430 14.23 8.07 28.12
CA ASN A 430 15.38 8.97 27.99
C ASN A 430 16.39 8.46 26.95
N PHE A 431 16.77 7.18 27.04
CA PHE A 431 17.71 6.55 26.11
C PHE A 431 17.22 6.61 24.66
N VAL A 432 15.98 6.16 24.41
CA VAL A 432 15.41 6.10 23.05
C VAL A 432 15.24 7.52 22.49
N TYR A 433 14.66 8.44 23.28
CA TYR A 433 14.46 9.82 22.87
C TYR A 433 15.77 10.53 22.49
N ARG A 434 16.81 10.43 23.34
CA ARG A 434 18.10 11.08 23.07
C ARG A 434 18.81 10.47 21.87
N SER A 435 18.72 9.15 21.69
CA SER A 435 19.32 8.46 20.55
C SER A 435 18.67 8.89 19.23
N LEU A 436 17.33 8.92 19.16
CA LEU A 436 16.60 9.37 17.97
C LEU A 436 16.87 10.84 17.64
N THR A 437 16.81 11.72 18.65
CA THR A 437 17.06 13.16 18.44
C THR A 437 18.50 13.45 18.00
N SER A 438 19.48 12.73 18.56
CA SER A 438 20.89 12.83 18.12
C SER A 438 21.07 12.37 16.67
N ALA A 439 20.42 11.26 16.29
CA ALA A 439 20.43 10.77 14.92
C ALA A 439 19.78 11.75 13.93
N VAL A 440 18.63 12.33 14.28
CA VAL A 440 17.96 13.35 13.45
C VAL A 440 18.83 14.60 13.25
N MET A 441 19.50 15.06 14.31
CA MET A 441 20.44 16.18 14.21
C MET A 441 21.58 15.86 13.25
N LYS A 442 22.13 14.65 13.32
CA LYS A 442 23.18 14.19 12.40
C LYS A 442 22.70 14.12 10.96
N VAL A 443 21.51 13.56 10.72
CA VAL A 443 20.89 13.52 9.38
C VAL A 443 20.69 14.94 8.82
N SER A 444 20.34 15.91 9.66
CA SER A 444 20.14 17.30 9.25
C SER A 444 21.46 18.01 8.91
N GLU A 445 22.51 17.73 9.67
CA GLU A 445 23.88 18.16 9.35
C GLU A 445 24.32 17.62 7.98
N LEU A 446 24.13 16.32 7.73
CA LEU A 446 24.47 15.68 6.44
C LEU A 446 23.71 16.28 5.25
N ARG A 447 22.51 16.81 5.48
CA ARG A 447 21.71 17.52 4.46
C ARG A 447 22.08 18.99 4.30
N GLY A 448 23.06 19.49 5.06
CA GLY A 448 23.46 20.89 5.05
C GLY A 448 22.36 21.83 5.53
N ARG A 449 21.51 21.39 6.47
CA ARG A 449 20.45 22.21 7.10
C ARG A 449 20.88 22.62 8.52
N LYS A 450 20.39 23.78 8.98
CA LYS A 450 20.67 24.28 10.34
C LYS A 450 20.06 23.33 11.38
N VAL A 451 20.86 22.91 12.37
CA VAL A 451 20.48 21.86 13.32
C VAL A 451 19.75 22.44 14.54
N THR A 452 20.26 23.55 15.10
CA THR A 452 19.67 24.26 16.25
C THR A 452 19.61 25.76 15.99
N ALA A 453 18.67 26.46 16.63
CA ALA A 453 18.50 27.91 16.47
C ALA A 453 19.78 28.73 16.81
N SER A 454 20.59 28.24 17.74
CA SER A 454 21.78 28.91 18.29
C SER A 454 23.13 28.51 17.64
N GLN A 455 23.14 27.67 16.60
CA GLN A 455 24.38 27.19 15.97
C GLN A 455 25.19 28.33 15.32
N LYS A 456 26.41 28.58 15.80
CA LYS A 456 27.36 29.55 15.21
C LYS A 456 28.20 28.87 14.13
N GLY A 457 28.43 29.56 13.00
CA GLY A 457 29.37 29.12 11.94
C GLY A 457 28.77 28.31 10.77
N PHE A 458 27.45 28.21 10.65
CA PHE A 458 26.79 27.54 9.53
C PHE A 458 26.86 28.38 8.24
N THR A 459 27.40 27.82 7.16
CA THR A 459 27.41 28.42 5.82
C THR A 459 26.36 27.74 4.94
N LYS A 460 25.35 28.51 4.52
CA LYS A 460 24.09 28.03 3.92
C LYS A 460 24.24 27.87 2.40
N ARG A 461 23.73 26.77 1.83
CA ARG A 461 23.48 26.67 0.37
C ARG A 461 22.08 27.23 0.10
N GLU A 462 22.05 28.24 -0.78
CA GLU A 462 20.93 29.02 -1.37
C GLU A 462 19.60 29.11 -0.59
N GLU A 463 19.17 30.34 -0.33
CA GLU A 463 18.06 30.66 0.58
C GLU A 463 16.68 30.53 -0.07
N ASP A 464 15.75 29.95 0.71
CA ASP A 464 14.34 29.89 0.39
C ASP A 464 13.70 31.30 0.47
N PRO A 465 12.84 31.70 -0.49
CA PRO A 465 12.09 32.95 -0.43
C PRO A 465 11.34 33.22 0.89
N SER A 466 10.81 32.20 1.58
CA SER A 466 10.11 32.42 2.87
C SER A 466 11.06 32.94 3.96
N GLU A 467 12.31 32.47 3.95
CA GLU A 467 13.34 32.88 4.90
C GLU A 467 13.95 34.26 4.58
N LYS A 468 13.65 34.85 3.42
CA LYS A 468 13.95 36.26 3.13
C LYS A 468 12.93 37.18 3.78
N VAL A 469 11.66 36.76 3.83
CA VAL A 469 10.57 37.52 4.47
C VAL A 469 10.77 37.54 5.98
N ASP A 470 11.04 36.39 6.60
CA ASP A 470 11.28 36.29 8.04
C ASP A 470 12.48 37.11 8.50
N ARG A 471 13.56 37.13 7.71
CA ARG A 471 14.75 37.93 8.02
C ARG A 471 14.55 39.42 7.80
N GLY A 472 13.67 39.80 6.88
CA GLY A 472 13.24 41.19 6.76
C GLY A 472 12.39 41.63 7.97
N LEU A 473 11.58 40.72 8.53
CA LEU A 473 10.85 40.95 9.78
C LEU A 473 11.79 41.05 11.00
N GLU A 474 12.80 40.19 11.11
CA GLU A 474 13.86 40.27 12.14
C GLU A 474 14.62 41.61 12.07
N LYS A 475 15.01 42.06 10.87
CA LYS A 475 15.69 43.35 10.69
C LYS A 475 14.84 44.56 11.08
N ILE A 476 13.52 44.46 10.91
CA ILE A 476 12.57 45.49 11.38
C ILE A 476 12.47 45.45 12.90
N GLN A 477 12.39 44.25 13.48
CA GLN A 477 12.34 44.08 14.93
C GLN A 477 13.61 44.63 15.60
N ASP A 478 14.80 44.31 15.08
CA ASP A 478 16.08 44.86 15.55
C ASP A 478 16.15 46.39 15.41
N PHE A 479 15.55 46.95 14.35
CA PHE A 479 15.50 48.40 14.15
C PHE A 479 14.64 49.10 15.21
N PHE A 480 13.49 48.53 15.58
CA PHE A 480 12.60 49.07 16.60
C PHE A 480 13.07 48.79 18.04
N GLU A 481 13.75 47.67 18.30
CA GLU A 481 14.33 47.37 19.63
C GLU A 481 15.54 48.26 19.96
N SER A 482 16.23 48.80 18.95
CA SER A 482 17.34 49.74 19.15
C SER A 482 16.92 51.17 19.59
N GLU A 483 15.61 51.47 19.69
CA GLU A 483 15.10 52.77 20.13
C GLU A 483 14.95 52.91 21.67
N ASP A 484 14.92 51.82 22.44
CA ASP A 484 14.56 51.90 23.87
C ASP A 484 15.73 52.24 24.81
N ASP A 485 16.98 52.38 24.31
CA ASP A 485 18.17 52.42 25.17
C ASP A 485 19.08 53.67 25.02
N SER A 486 18.57 54.82 24.57
CA SER A 486 19.32 56.08 24.73
C SER A 486 18.45 57.33 24.87
N ASN A 487 18.32 57.80 26.12
CA ASN A 487 17.98 59.18 26.44
C ASN A 487 19.20 60.10 26.27
N GLU A 488 18.92 61.33 25.84
CA GLU A 488 19.72 62.58 25.81
C GLU A 488 20.50 62.97 24.53
N GLU A 489 19.82 63.87 23.80
CA GLU A 489 20.23 65.19 23.25
C GLU A 489 21.41 65.37 22.28
N ASP A 490 21.04 65.96 21.13
CA ASP A 490 21.77 66.77 20.14
C ASP A 490 22.90 66.15 19.28
N SER A 491 22.56 65.77 18.03
CA SER A 491 22.91 66.57 16.84
C SER A 491 22.57 65.91 15.47
N SER A 492 22.15 66.77 14.54
CA SER A 492 22.09 66.62 13.06
C SER A 492 20.82 66.04 12.40
N HIS A 493 20.11 66.91 11.65
CA HIS A 493 19.03 66.59 10.70
C HIS A 493 19.45 65.65 9.56
N SER A 494 20.75 65.40 9.38
CA SER A 494 21.31 64.49 8.37
C SER A 494 21.04 63.02 8.69
N SER A 495 21.06 62.63 9.97
CA SER A 495 20.96 61.21 10.34
C SER A 495 19.53 60.67 10.22
N ASN A 496 18.52 61.54 10.31
CA ASN A 496 17.12 61.14 10.25
C ASN A 496 16.61 60.89 8.82
N TYR A 497 17.21 61.54 7.81
CA TYR A 497 16.88 61.31 6.40
C TYR A 497 17.43 59.97 5.90
N GLU A 498 18.68 59.65 6.24
CA GLU A 498 19.31 58.37 5.91
C GLU A 498 18.59 57.18 6.57
N LYS A 499 18.14 57.33 7.82
CA LYS A 499 17.32 56.31 8.51
C LYS A 499 15.99 56.05 7.81
N LYS A 500 15.32 57.11 7.34
CA LYS A 500 14.01 57.01 6.67
C LYS A 500 14.11 56.36 5.29
N GLU A 501 15.18 56.63 4.55
CA GLU A 501 15.43 55.97 3.25
C GLU A 501 15.81 54.49 3.41
N ARG A 502 16.58 54.15 4.46
CA ARG A 502 16.93 52.75 4.76
C ARG A 502 15.72 51.92 5.17
N ALA A 503 14.80 52.49 5.96
CA ALA A 503 13.54 51.86 6.31
C ALA A 503 12.61 51.65 5.11
N LYS A 504 12.56 52.60 4.16
CA LYS A 504 11.81 52.44 2.91
C LYS A 504 12.38 51.34 2.02
N GLN A 505 13.70 51.25 1.88
CA GLN A 505 14.34 50.17 1.10
C GLN A 505 14.00 48.79 1.66
N ILE A 506 14.10 48.61 2.98
CA ILE A 506 13.75 47.36 3.65
C ILE A 506 12.26 47.03 3.44
N PHE A 507 11.38 48.04 3.50
CA PHE A 507 9.95 47.87 3.26
C PHE A 507 9.62 47.47 1.81
N GLU A 508 10.31 48.03 0.82
CA GLU A 508 10.13 47.66 -0.58
C GLU A 508 10.65 46.24 -0.87
N GLU A 509 11.81 45.87 -0.34
CA GLU A 509 12.36 44.50 -0.44
C GLU A 509 11.41 43.46 0.17
N LEU A 510 10.84 43.74 1.35
CA LEU A 510 9.85 42.88 2.00
C LEU A 510 8.55 42.76 1.22
N LYS A 511 8.07 43.86 0.64
CA LYS A 511 6.86 43.87 -0.18
C LYS A 511 7.05 43.04 -1.45
N GLN A 512 8.23 43.09 -2.05
CA GLN A 512 8.59 42.27 -3.20
C GLN A 512 8.71 40.80 -2.82
N ALA A 513 9.44 40.47 -1.75
CA ALA A 513 9.59 39.09 -1.27
C ALA A 513 8.23 38.45 -0.89
N ARG A 514 7.33 39.21 -0.25
CA ARG A 514 5.97 38.74 0.09
C ARG A 514 5.10 38.52 -1.15
N ASN A 515 5.27 39.32 -2.21
CA ASN A 515 4.56 39.10 -3.46
C ASN A 515 5.07 37.85 -4.19
N GLU A 516 6.38 37.63 -4.19
CA GLU A 516 7.01 36.42 -4.75
C GLU A 516 6.59 35.16 -3.97
N GLU A 517 6.58 35.21 -2.64
CA GLU A 517 6.09 34.13 -1.77
C GLU A 517 4.60 33.82 -2.03
N LYS A 518 3.77 34.87 -2.15
CA LYS A 518 2.33 34.70 -2.43
C LYS A 518 2.09 34.09 -3.81
N GLN A 519 2.88 34.48 -4.82
CA GLN A 519 2.82 33.87 -6.16
C GLN A 519 3.26 32.41 -6.15
N LYS A 520 4.36 32.08 -5.45
CA LYS A 520 4.87 30.71 -5.34
C LYS A 520 3.92 29.80 -4.56
N THR A 521 3.37 30.30 -3.45
CA THR A 521 2.37 29.59 -2.64
C THR A 521 1.09 29.35 -3.43
N GLN A 522 0.62 30.35 -4.19
CA GLN A 522 -0.53 30.17 -5.07
C GLN A 522 -0.27 29.12 -6.15
N SER A 523 0.91 29.15 -6.79
CA SER A 523 1.32 28.14 -7.78
C SER A 523 1.36 26.73 -7.20
N LEU A 524 1.88 26.56 -5.99
CA LEU A 524 1.93 25.26 -5.29
C LEU A 524 0.53 24.78 -4.88
N ILE A 525 -0.36 25.69 -4.46
CA ILE A 525 -1.76 25.37 -4.16
C ILE A 525 -2.48 24.94 -5.44
N ASP A 526 -2.25 25.62 -6.56
CA ASP A 526 -2.85 25.30 -7.85
C ASP A 526 -2.33 23.94 -8.37
N GLU A 527 -1.02 23.67 -8.22
CA GLU A 527 -0.39 22.38 -8.53
C GLU A 527 -0.93 21.25 -7.64
N ASN A 528 -1.08 21.48 -6.33
CA ASN A 528 -1.57 20.46 -5.39
C ASN A 528 -3.08 20.20 -5.56
N ASN A 529 -3.87 21.24 -5.84
CA ASN A 529 -5.26 21.10 -6.22
C ASN A 529 -5.39 20.33 -7.53
N MET A 530 -4.51 20.59 -8.51
CA MET A 530 -4.47 19.86 -9.76
C MET A 530 -4.09 18.39 -9.56
N LEU A 531 -3.06 18.08 -8.77
CA LEU A 531 -2.67 16.71 -8.43
C LEU A 531 -3.78 15.96 -7.70
N ARG A 532 -4.51 16.64 -6.80
CA ARG A 532 -5.67 16.06 -6.11
C ARG A 532 -6.84 15.81 -7.06
N ILE A 533 -7.07 16.71 -8.02
CA ILE A 533 -8.06 16.56 -9.10
C ILE A 533 -7.64 15.42 -10.04
N LEU A 534 -6.38 15.31 -10.44
CA LEU A 534 -5.85 14.28 -11.33
C LEU A 534 -5.84 12.89 -10.67
N ALA A 535 -5.44 12.78 -9.41
CA ALA A 535 -5.45 11.52 -8.66
C ALA A 535 -6.89 11.06 -8.37
N GLY A 536 -7.78 11.99 -8.02
CA GLY A 536 -9.20 11.70 -7.79
C GLY A 536 -9.95 11.36 -9.08
N LEU A 537 -9.77 12.13 -10.15
CA LEU A 537 -10.38 11.82 -11.45
C LEU A 537 -9.77 10.56 -12.08
N GLY A 538 -8.47 10.29 -11.95
CA GLY A 538 -7.85 9.12 -12.56
C GLY A 538 -8.42 7.79 -12.06
N LEU A 539 -8.65 7.68 -10.73
CA LEU A 539 -9.28 6.52 -10.11
C LEU A 539 -10.76 6.41 -10.49
N VAL A 540 -11.51 7.52 -10.42
CA VAL A 540 -12.93 7.54 -10.77
C VAL A 540 -13.16 7.28 -12.26
N ILE A 541 -12.29 7.78 -13.14
CA ILE A 541 -12.33 7.49 -14.59
C ILE A 541 -12.00 6.01 -14.81
N GLY A 542 -11.04 5.43 -14.09
CA GLY A 542 -10.74 4.00 -14.17
C GLY A 542 -11.94 3.12 -13.78
N GLU A 543 -12.56 3.41 -12.63
CA GLU A 543 -13.79 2.72 -12.20
C GLU A 543 -14.95 2.94 -13.18
N PHE A 544 -15.14 4.17 -13.68
CA PHE A 544 -16.14 4.50 -14.67
C PHE A 544 -15.93 3.76 -15.99
N VAL A 545 -14.69 3.68 -16.48
CA VAL A 545 -14.34 2.95 -17.71
C VAL A 545 -14.63 1.46 -17.55
N HIS A 546 -14.24 0.85 -16.42
CA HIS A 546 -14.55 -0.55 -16.13
C HIS A 546 -16.07 -0.79 -16.05
N GLU A 547 -16.81 0.11 -15.42
CA GLU A 547 -18.26 0.01 -15.30
C GLU A 547 -18.95 0.16 -16.67
N VAL A 548 -18.52 1.11 -17.51
CA VAL A 548 -18.99 1.27 -18.89
C VAL A 548 -18.70 0.01 -19.72
N GLN A 549 -17.48 -0.54 -19.63
CA GLN A 549 -17.11 -1.75 -20.37
C GLN A 549 -17.99 -2.96 -20.00
N ARG A 550 -18.42 -3.06 -18.74
CA ARG A 550 -19.31 -4.14 -18.29
C ARG A 550 -20.67 -4.15 -19.02
N PHE A 551 -21.14 -2.99 -19.50
CA PHE A 551 -22.39 -2.88 -20.24
C PHE A 551 -22.26 -3.12 -21.75
N LEU A 552 -21.04 -3.01 -22.32
CA LEU A 552 -20.81 -3.14 -23.77
C LEU A 552 -21.21 -4.51 -24.35
N PRO A 553 -20.95 -5.66 -23.70
CA PRO A 553 -21.42 -6.95 -24.20
C PRO A 553 -22.94 -7.03 -24.36
N GLY A 554 -23.70 -6.34 -23.50
CA GLY A 554 -25.16 -6.23 -23.58
C GLY A 554 -25.60 -5.45 -24.82
N PHE A 555 -25.01 -4.28 -25.06
CA PHE A 555 -25.29 -3.49 -26.27
C PHE A 555 -24.98 -4.26 -27.55
N ASP A 556 -23.86 -4.99 -27.59
CA ASP A 556 -23.50 -5.81 -28.75
C ASP A 556 -24.46 -6.99 -28.97
N ALA A 557 -25.02 -7.57 -27.91
CA ALA A 557 -26.05 -8.60 -28.01
C ALA A 557 -27.36 -8.03 -28.56
N ASP A 558 -27.83 -6.90 -28.02
CA ASP A 558 -29.08 -6.26 -28.42
C ASP A 558 -29.01 -5.71 -29.85
N ILE A 559 -27.88 -5.12 -30.25
CA ILE A 559 -27.67 -4.62 -31.62
C ILE A 559 -27.66 -5.80 -32.61
N ARG A 560 -27.01 -6.92 -32.28
CA ARG A 560 -27.05 -8.12 -33.13
C ARG A 560 -28.48 -8.68 -33.24
N PHE A 561 -29.23 -8.69 -32.15
CA PHE A 561 -30.64 -9.08 -32.15
C PHE A 561 -31.47 -8.17 -33.08
N LEU A 562 -31.37 -6.85 -32.92
CA LEU A 562 -32.08 -5.88 -33.75
C LEU A 562 -31.70 -6.02 -35.22
N LYS A 563 -30.41 -6.15 -35.53
CA LYS A 563 -29.89 -6.29 -36.89
C LYS A 563 -30.45 -7.54 -37.59
N ASN A 564 -30.58 -8.64 -36.86
CA ASN A 564 -31.22 -9.86 -37.35
C ASN A 564 -32.74 -9.69 -37.55
N ALA A 565 -33.42 -9.00 -36.63
CA ALA A 565 -34.86 -8.77 -36.70
C ALA A 565 -35.26 -7.82 -37.84
N VAL A 566 -34.39 -6.87 -38.21
CA VAL A 566 -34.67 -5.86 -39.24
C VAL A 566 -33.99 -6.13 -40.57
N LYS A 567 -33.41 -7.32 -40.79
CA LYS A 567 -32.60 -7.64 -41.98
C LYS A 567 -33.32 -7.38 -43.31
N ASP A 568 -34.64 -7.56 -43.33
CA ASP A 568 -35.47 -7.44 -44.53
C ASP A 568 -35.92 -5.98 -44.77
N TYR A 569 -35.68 -5.08 -43.82
CA TYR A 569 -36.03 -3.65 -43.89
C TYR A 569 -34.77 -2.81 -44.09
N LYS A 570 -34.39 -2.61 -45.35
CA LYS A 570 -33.12 -1.96 -45.75
C LYS A 570 -32.81 -0.67 -44.98
N GLU A 571 -33.77 0.25 -44.87
CA GLU A 571 -33.56 1.54 -44.20
C GLU A 571 -33.33 1.41 -42.69
N ILE A 572 -34.01 0.46 -42.03
CA ILE A 572 -33.84 0.22 -40.58
C ILE A 572 -32.53 -0.54 -40.33
N TYR A 573 -32.20 -1.50 -41.20
CA TYR A 573 -30.94 -2.25 -41.15
C TYR A 573 -29.73 -1.31 -41.27
N GLU A 574 -29.75 -0.36 -42.21
CA GLU A 574 -28.69 0.65 -42.36
C GLU A 574 -28.55 1.51 -41.09
N ARG A 575 -29.66 1.85 -40.42
CA ARG A 575 -29.62 2.56 -39.12
C ARG A 575 -29.05 1.70 -37.99
N THR A 576 -29.36 0.41 -37.95
CA THR A 576 -28.80 -0.52 -36.96
C THR A 576 -27.31 -0.75 -37.19
N GLU A 577 -26.85 -0.77 -38.44
CA GLU A 577 -25.43 -0.85 -38.79
C GLU A 577 -24.66 0.42 -38.37
N LEU A 578 -25.27 1.59 -38.52
CA LEU A 578 -24.73 2.85 -37.98
C LEU A 578 -24.61 2.80 -36.46
N LEU A 579 -25.64 2.28 -35.76
CA LEU A 579 -25.64 2.11 -34.30
C LEU A 579 -24.53 1.14 -33.84
N GLU A 580 -24.37 0.00 -34.51
CA GLU A 580 -23.28 -0.96 -34.27
C GLU A 580 -21.91 -0.28 -34.41
N THR A 581 -21.74 0.52 -35.47
CA THR A 581 -20.50 1.25 -35.69
C THR A 581 -20.28 2.30 -34.59
N ASN A 582 -21.33 2.96 -34.08
CA ASN A 582 -21.24 3.95 -33.00
C ASN A 582 -20.78 3.29 -31.71
N VAL A 583 -21.39 2.16 -31.33
CA VAL A 583 -21.01 1.40 -30.13
C VAL A 583 -19.59 0.87 -30.27
N LYS A 584 -19.21 0.28 -31.41
CA LYS A 584 -17.82 -0.16 -31.65
C LYS A 584 -16.79 0.96 -31.54
N SER A 585 -17.14 2.16 -32.00
CA SER A 585 -16.25 3.33 -31.83
C SER A 585 -16.10 3.66 -30.35
N PHE A 586 -17.22 3.72 -29.63
CA PHE A 586 -17.23 3.99 -28.19
C PHE A 586 -16.43 2.93 -27.41
N THR A 587 -16.58 1.64 -27.75
CA THR A 587 -15.75 0.55 -27.22
C THR A 587 -14.28 0.81 -27.46
N ALA A 588 -13.87 1.16 -28.69
CA ALA A 588 -12.47 1.46 -28.99
C ALA A 588 -11.91 2.64 -28.18
N TYR A 589 -12.71 3.70 -27.97
CA TYR A 589 -12.35 4.81 -27.07
C TYR A 589 -12.15 4.30 -25.64
N THR A 590 -13.13 3.57 -25.09
CA THR A 590 -13.06 3.08 -23.71
C THR A 590 -11.91 2.08 -23.51
N SER A 591 -11.63 1.19 -24.47
CA SER A 591 -10.52 0.23 -24.41
C SER A 591 -9.15 0.91 -24.50
N TYR A 592 -9.04 2.04 -25.23
CA TYR A 592 -7.81 2.82 -25.26
C TYR A 592 -7.52 3.46 -23.90
N PHE A 593 -8.53 4.06 -23.27
CA PHE A 593 -8.41 4.61 -21.91
C PHE A 593 -8.22 3.51 -20.86
N ASP A 594 -8.87 2.37 -20.99
CA ASP A 594 -8.67 1.21 -20.13
C ASP A 594 -7.24 0.69 -20.23
N LYS A 595 -6.69 0.49 -21.44
CA LYS A 595 -5.29 0.06 -21.60
C LYS A 595 -4.28 1.09 -21.08
N ALA A 596 -4.59 2.38 -21.20
CA ALA A 596 -3.82 3.47 -20.61
C ALA A 596 -3.90 3.45 -19.07
N ILE A 597 -5.10 3.34 -18.49
CA ILE A 597 -5.36 3.49 -17.05
C ILE A 597 -5.06 2.19 -16.27
N SER A 598 -5.40 1.02 -16.79
CA SER A 598 -5.11 -0.29 -16.19
C SER A 598 -3.60 -0.56 -16.06
N ARG A 599 -2.78 -0.01 -16.97
CA ARG A 599 -1.32 -0.01 -16.85
C ARG A 599 -0.79 1.02 -15.83
N ASN A 600 -1.49 2.13 -15.58
CA ASN A 600 -1.16 3.05 -14.48
C ASN A 600 -1.37 2.42 -13.09
N VAL A 601 -2.27 1.44 -12.96
CA VAL A 601 -2.44 0.67 -11.71
C VAL A 601 -1.18 -0.14 -11.36
N HIS A 602 -0.35 -0.46 -12.36
CA HIS A 602 0.88 -1.25 -12.19
C HIS A 602 2.15 -0.41 -11.95
N ARG A 603 2.10 0.93 -12.04
CA ARG A 603 3.20 1.87 -11.71
C ARG A 603 4.60 1.52 -12.26
N GLU A 604 4.73 0.72 -13.32
CA GLU A 604 6.01 0.49 -13.98
C GLU A 604 6.21 1.56 -15.05
N LEU A 605 7.25 2.38 -14.87
CA LEU A 605 7.77 3.25 -15.92
C LEU A 605 8.54 2.34 -16.89
N GLU A 606 8.11 2.29 -18.14
CA GLU A 606 8.79 1.52 -19.19
C GLU A 606 9.28 2.46 -20.30
N PRO A 607 10.44 2.23 -20.92
CA PRO A 607 10.82 2.96 -22.13
C PRO A 607 9.76 2.75 -23.21
N ILE A 608 9.20 3.84 -23.75
CA ILE A 608 8.07 3.77 -24.67
C ILE A 608 8.57 3.94 -26.10
N GLU A 609 8.23 2.98 -26.96
CA GLU A 609 8.49 3.08 -28.40
C GLU A 609 7.37 3.89 -29.08
N LEU A 610 7.73 5.00 -29.74
CA LEU A 610 6.75 5.93 -30.32
C LEU A 610 5.97 5.38 -31.52
N ARG A 611 6.54 4.47 -32.30
CA ARG A 611 5.86 3.81 -33.43
C ARG A 611 4.69 2.97 -32.96
N ASP A 612 4.83 2.25 -31.85
CA ASP A 612 3.79 1.43 -31.26
C ASP A 612 2.66 2.30 -30.67
N VAL A 613 3.03 3.43 -30.05
CA VAL A 613 2.09 4.44 -29.57
C VAL A 613 1.27 5.01 -30.74
N VAL A 614 1.93 5.46 -31.81
CA VAL A 614 1.26 6.09 -32.97
C VAL A 614 0.36 5.10 -33.72
N ARG A 615 0.81 3.85 -33.91
CA ARG A 615 0.00 2.79 -34.55
C ARG A 615 -1.23 2.42 -33.73
N SER A 616 -1.07 2.33 -32.42
CA SER A 616 -2.19 2.08 -31.49
C SER A 616 -3.19 3.22 -31.56
N PHE A 617 -2.71 4.46 -31.56
CA PHE A 617 -3.53 5.65 -31.68
C PHE A 617 -4.30 5.72 -33.02
N GLU A 618 -3.61 5.49 -34.15
CA GLU A 618 -4.22 5.45 -35.50
C GLU A 618 -5.40 4.46 -35.56
N THR A 619 -5.23 3.28 -34.98
CA THR A 619 -6.26 2.23 -34.95
C THR A 619 -7.54 2.70 -34.25
N VAL A 620 -7.40 3.47 -33.18
CA VAL A 620 -8.52 3.95 -32.35
C VAL A 620 -9.27 5.08 -33.04
N ILE A 621 -8.56 6.05 -33.63
CA ILE A 621 -9.21 7.23 -34.23
C ILE A 621 -9.76 6.98 -35.64
N LYS A 622 -9.38 5.89 -36.31
CA LYS A 622 -9.76 5.57 -37.69
C LYS A 622 -11.25 5.72 -38.00
N ASN A 623 -12.11 5.18 -37.12
CA ASN A 623 -13.56 5.23 -37.33
C ASN A 623 -14.13 6.64 -37.13
N ASP A 624 -13.59 7.39 -36.17
CA ASP A 624 -14.01 8.76 -35.89
C ASP A 624 -13.57 9.73 -37.00
N LEU A 625 -12.35 9.58 -37.51
CA LEU A 625 -11.84 10.31 -38.68
C LEU A 625 -12.71 10.10 -39.91
N LYS A 626 -13.08 8.84 -40.20
CA LYS A 626 -13.95 8.50 -41.33
C LYS A 626 -15.31 9.19 -41.24
N ARG A 627 -15.87 9.32 -40.02
CA ARG A 627 -17.12 10.06 -39.79
C ARG A 627 -16.94 11.57 -39.92
N ALA A 628 -15.82 12.09 -39.42
CA ALA A 628 -15.50 13.51 -39.49
C ALA A 628 -15.12 13.97 -40.90
N GLY A 629 -14.92 13.04 -41.85
CA GLY A 629 -14.44 13.36 -43.19
C GLY A 629 -12.99 13.83 -43.19
N THR A 630 -12.21 13.50 -42.16
CA THR A 630 -10.82 13.94 -41.99
C THR A 630 -9.86 12.83 -42.42
N GLN A 631 -8.85 13.17 -43.22
CA GLN A 631 -7.80 12.25 -43.65
C GLN A 631 -6.66 12.18 -42.62
N PHE A 632 -6.29 10.97 -42.20
CA PHE A 632 -5.04 10.73 -41.48
C PHE A 632 -3.99 10.26 -42.49
N VAL A 633 -2.96 11.07 -42.68
CA VAL A 633 -1.87 10.76 -43.61
C VAL A 633 -0.95 9.73 -42.94
N PRO A 634 -0.48 8.69 -43.67
CA PRO A 634 0.39 7.66 -43.10
C PRO A 634 1.57 8.28 -42.32
N PRO A 635 1.81 7.85 -41.07
CA PRO A 635 2.85 8.44 -40.24
C PRO A 635 4.25 8.13 -40.77
N VAL A 636 5.16 9.08 -40.60
CA VAL A 636 6.57 8.95 -41.02
C VAL A 636 7.46 8.71 -39.80
N PHE A 637 8.37 7.75 -39.91
CA PHE A 637 9.31 7.36 -38.84
C PHE A 637 10.75 7.52 -39.33
N ASP A 638 11.43 8.57 -38.86
CA ASP A 638 12.81 8.88 -39.19
C ASP A 638 13.74 8.16 -38.21
N GLY A 639 14.13 6.92 -38.55
CA GLY A 639 15.07 6.09 -37.79
C GLY A 639 14.44 4.84 -37.15
N TYR A 640 15.25 4.19 -36.30
CA TYR A 640 14.90 2.98 -35.53
C TYR A 640 15.10 3.25 -34.04
N ASP A 641 14.48 2.44 -33.17
CA ASP A 641 14.57 2.54 -31.71
C ASP A 641 14.18 3.93 -31.17
N LEU A 642 12.94 4.35 -31.47
CA LEU A 642 12.38 5.63 -31.03
C LEU A 642 11.86 5.52 -29.59
N PHE A 643 12.75 5.12 -28.68
CA PHE A 643 12.44 4.93 -27.26
C PHE A 643 12.62 6.22 -26.47
N THR A 644 11.56 6.65 -25.78
CA THR A 644 11.63 7.69 -24.76
C THR A 644 12.26 7.15 -23.48
N VAL A 645 12.63 8.05 -22.56
CA VAL A 645 12.85 7.68 -21.15
C VAL A 645 11.68 6.85 -20.59
N PRO A 646 11.87 6.10 -19.49
CA PRO A 646 10.80 5.39 -18.82
C PRO A 646 9.64 6.32 -18.47
N MET A 647 8.48 6.08 -19.08
CA MET A 647 7.27 6.88 -18.97
C MET A 647 6.06 5.98 -18.71
N HIS A 648 4.94 6.54 -18.27
CA HIS A 648 3.71 5.77 -18.20
C HIS A 648 3.04 5.71 -19.58
N PRO A 649 2.63 4.51 -20.07
CA PRO A 649 1.94 4.38 -21.37
C PRO A 649 0.68 5.26 -21.52
N SER A 650 0.05 5.59 -20.40
CA SER A 650 -1.12 6.47 -20.34
C SER A 650 -0.84 7.93 -20.71
N GLU A 651 0.40 8.38 -20.54
CA GLU A 651 0.78 9.79 -20.73
C GLU A 651 0.81 10.12 -22.21
N TRP A 652 1.44 9.26 -23.03
CA TRP A 652 1.38 9.39 -24.49
C TRP A 652 -0.04 9.27 -25.03
N ALA A 653 -0.88 8.45 -24.39
CA ALA A 653 -2.29 8.39 -24.71
C ALA A 653 -3.01 9.71 -24.45
N SER A 654 -2.78 10.33 -23.28
CA SER A 654 -3.30 11.65 -22.95
C SER A 654 -2.78 12.73 -23.89
N ILE A 655 -1.48 12.70 -24.23
CA ILE A 655 -0.84 13.63 -25.15
C ILE A 655 -1.53 13.60 -26.51
N LEU A 656 -1.59 12.44 -27.16
CA LEU A 656 -2.13 12.32 -28.51
C LEU A 656 -3.63 12.65 -28.58
N PHE A 657 -4.41 12.29 -27.56
CA PHE A 657 -5.83 12.63 -27.53
C PHE A 657 -6.10 14.12 -27.31
N ASN A 658 -5.29 14.78 -26.48
CA ASN A 658 -5.42 16.23 -26.31
C ASN A 658 -5.07 16.97 -27.61
N LEU A 659 -3.98 16.57 -28.28
CA LEU A 659 -3.62 17.13 -29.59
C LEU A 659 -4.73 16.87 -30.63
N TYR A 660 -5.22 15.64 -30.71
CA TYR A 660 -6.26 15.24 -31.66
C TYR A 660 -7.58 16.00 -31.49
N THR A 661 -8.08 16.09 -30.25
CA THR A 661 -9.34 16.79 -29.99
C THR A 661 -9.23 18.29 -30.27
N ASN A 662 -8.04 18.88 -30.06
CA ASN A 662 -7.77 20.26 -30.44
C ASN A 662 -7.72 20.43 -31.96
N SER A 663 -7.03 19.55 -32.70
CA SER A 663 -6.99 19.57 -34.15
C SER A 663 -8.37 19.39 -34.78
N LYS A 664 -9.23 18.51 -34.24
CA LYS A 664 -10.64 18.39 -34.70
C LYS A 664 -11.40 19.71 -34.59
N LYS A 665 -11.22 20.43 -33.49
CA LYS A 665 -11.88 21.74 -33.28
C LYS A 665 -11.32 22.76 -34.27
N ALA A 666 -10.00 22.80 -34.45
CA ALA A 666 -9.32 23.69 -35.39
C ALA A 666 -9.78 23.47 -36.84
N ILE A 667 -9.79 22.21 -37.30
CA ILE A 667 -10.28 21.81 -38.63
C ILE A 667 -11.74 22.21 -38.82
N LYS A 668 -12.60 21.94 -37.81
CA LYS A 668 -14.02 22.31 -37.87
C LYS A 668 -14.23 23.83 -37.96
N ARG A 669 -13.43 24.63 -37.24
CA ARG A 669 -13.48 26.11 -37.31
C ARG A 669 -12.97 26.63 -38.65
N ALA A 670 -11.91 26.03 -39.18
CA ALA A 670 -11.35 26.36 -40.49
C ALA A 670 -12.25 25.97 -41.66
N LYS A 671 -13.20 25.04 -41.45
CA LYS A 671 -14.02 24.42 -42.50
C LYS A 671 -13.16 23.81 -43.62
N SER A 672 -12.01 23.24 -43.27
CA SER A 672 -11.11 22.57 -44.21
C SER A 672 -11.52 21.10 -44.40
N ASP A 673 -11.02 20.48 -45.47
CA ASP A 673 -11.23 19.04 -45.74
C ASP A 673 -10.55 18.11 -44.72
N GLY A 674 -9.88 18.67 -43.70
CA GLY A 674 -9.31 17.94 -42.55
C GLY A 674 -8.19 16.98 -42.91
N LYS A 675 -6.95 17.33 -42.54
CA LYS A 675 -5.77 16.49 -42.66
C LYS A 675 -5.00 16.51 -41.35
N ILE A 676 -4.61 15.33 -40.88
CA ILE A 676 -3.74 15.14 -39.72
C ILE A 676 -2.55 14.30 -40.14
N PHE A 677 -1.36 14.67 -39.66
CA PHE A 677 -0.10 13.99 -39.92
C PHE A 677 0.76 13.90 -38.66
N ILE A 678 1.39 12.75 -38.47
CA ILE A 678 2.32 12.52 -37.37
C ILE A 678 3.67 12.10 -37.94
N LYS A 679 4.73 12.75 -37.47
CA LYS A 679 6.11 12.36 -37.74
C LYS A 679 6.82 12.07 -36.42
N CYS A 680 7.56 10.97 -36.36
CA CYS A 680 8.44 10.68 -35.24
C CYS A 680 9.87 10.51 -35.73
N GLY A 681 10.84 10.92 -34.93
CA GLY A 681 12.24 10.76 -35.26
C GLY A 681 13.13 10.88 -34.03
N ARG A 682 14.45 10.85 -34.26
CA ARG A 682 15.45 11.04 -33.21
C ARG A 682 16.60 11.91 -33.72
N ASP A 683 17.11 12.77 -32.84
CA ASP A 683 18.28 13.62 -33.06
C ASP A 683 19.22 13.45 -31.87
N GLU A 684 20.47 13.04 -32.08
CA GLU A 684 21.51 12.80 -31.05
C GLU A 684 21.01 12.18 -29.71
N ASN A 685 20.57 13.01 -28.76
CA ASN A 685 20.12 12.63 -27.40
C ASN A 685 18.60 12.80 -27.16
N ILE A 686 17.80 13.12 -28.18
CA ILE A 686 16.36 13.33 -28.08
C ILE A 686 15.59 12.45 -29.05
N VAL A 687 14.39 12.05 -28.64
CA VAL A 687 13.37 11.46 -29.50
C VAL A 687 12.23 12.47 -29.60
N PHE A 688 11.72 12.69 -30.81
CA PHE A 688 10.68 13.69 -31.05
C PHE A 688 9.44 13.12 -31.71
N LEU A 689 8.30 13.76 -31.44
CA LEU A 689 7.02 13.58 -32.12
C LEU A 689 6.50 14.94 -32.59
N GLU A 690 6.19 15.05 -33.88
CA GLU A 690 5.54 16.20 -34.48
C GLU A 690 4.12 15.83 -34.88
N PHE A 691 3.16 16.59 -34.37
CA PHE A 691 1.74 16.43 -34.68
C PHE A 691 1.26 17.63 -35.49
N SER A 692 0.78 17.38 -36.71
CA SER A 692 0.40 18.42 -37.67
C SER A 692 -1.06 18.33 -38.08
N ASP A 693 -1.71 19.49 -38.19
CA ASP A 693 -3.07 19.61 -38.73
C ASP A 693 -3.23 20.80 -39.70
N ASN A 694 -4.23 20.72 -40.57
CA ASN A 694 -4.58 21.78 -41.51
C ASN A 694 -5.80 22.61 -41.07
N GLY A 695 -5.92 22.82 -39.75
CA GLY A 695 -6.95 23.67 -39.14
C GLY A 695 -6.71 25.17 -39.33
N ASP A 696 -7.19 25.97 -38.38
CA ASP A 696 -7.16 27.44 -38.45
C ASP A 696 -5.80 28.06 -38.12
N GLY A 697 -4.81 27.24 -37.73
CA GLY A 697 -3.47 27.67 -37.39
C GLY A 697 -3.39 28.32 -36.00
N ILE A 698 -2.17 28.56 -35.54
CA ILE A 698 -1.89 29.30 -34.30
C ILE A 698 -1.15 30.58 -34.68
N THR A 699 -1.66 31.73 -34.22
CA THR A 699 -1.00 33.03 -34.45
C THR A 699 0.24 33.15 -33.59
N LYS A 700 1.30 33.80 -34.09
CA LYS A 700 2.57 33.99 -33.36
C LYS A 700 2.43 34.52 -31.94
N GLU A 701 1.51 35.46 -31.70
CA GLU A 701 1.25 36.03 -30.37
C GLU A 701 0.69 35.02 -29.35
N ASN A 702 0.14 33.90 -29.84
CA ASN A 702 -0.51 32.89 -29.01
C ASN A 702 0.32 31.61 -28.86
N GLU A 703 1.43 31.46 -29.59
CA GLU A 703 2.26 30.23 -29.58
C GLU A 703 2.77 29.86 -28.18
N GLU A 704 3.13 30.83 -27.35
CA GLU A 704 3.52 30.58 -25.95
C GLU A 704 2.32 30.48 -25.01
N ASN A 705 1.24 31.21 -25.31
CA ASN A 705 0.08 31.35 -24.43
C ASN A 705 -0.86 30.14 -24.45
N ILE A 706 -0.91 29.38 -25.55
CA ILE A 706 -1.78 28.19 -25.69
C ILE A 706 -1.48 27.10 -24.65
N PHE A 707 -0.28 27.11 -24.07
CA PHE A 707 0.12 26.16 -23.04
C PHE A 707 -0.21 26.63 -21.62
N ASN A 708 -0.74 27.86 -21.43
CA ASN A 708 -1.14 28.37 -20.13
C ASN A 708 -2.48 27.78 -19.70
N ALA A 709 -2.63 27.54 -18.39
CA ALA A 709 -3.87 27.02 -17.82
C ALA A 709 -5.04 27.97 -18.09
N PHE A 710 -6.19 27.40 -18.48
CA PHE A 710 -7.44 28.11 -18.78
C PHE A 710 -7.39 29.07 -19.98
N TYR A 711 -6.28 29.09 -20.72
CA TYR A 711 -6.19 29.87 -21.95
C TYR A 711 -6.95 29.16 -23.08
N THR A 712 -7.89 29.87 -23.73
CA THR A 712 -8.66 29.35 -24.85
C THR A 712 -8.99 30.47 -25.83
N THR A 713 -8.80 30.21 -27.12
CA THR A 713 -9.20 31.11 -28.22
C THR A 713 -10.66 30.90 -28.63
N SER A 714 -11.35 29.94 -28.00
CA SER A 714 -12.77 29.69 -28.20
C SER A 714 -13.56 30.78 -27.45
N THR A 715 -14.07 31.77 -28.16
CA THR A 715 -14.86 32.86 -27.57
C THR A 715 -15.95 32.32 -26.63
N VAL A 716 -15.96 32.82 -25.39
CA VAL A 716 -17.14 32.81 -24.51
C VAL A 716 -18.14 33.80 -25.12
N ALA A 717 -18.79 33.40 -26.20
CA ALA A 717 -19.73 34.24 -26.93
C ALA A 717 -21.11 34.12 -26.30
N ASN A 718 -21.44 35.12 -25.48
CA ASN A 718 -22.78 35.60 -25.11
C ASN A 718 -23.75 34.59 -24.45
N HIS A 719 -24.26 34.98 -23.30
CA HIS A 719 -25.38 34.36 -22.60
C HIS A 719 -26.57 34.09 -23.54
N THR A 720 -26.66 32.87 -24.11
CA THR A 720 -27.86 32.18 -24.64
C THR A 720 -27.46 31.01 -25.55
N VAL A 721 -26.63 30.08 -25.07
CA VAL A 721 -26.40 28.80 -25.76
C VAL A 721 -26.32 27.67 -24.74
N ASP A 722 -26.98 26.55 -25.05
CA ASP A 722 -27.17 25.35 -24.24
C ASP A 722 -25.92 24.88 -23.47
N ASP A 723 -26.15 24.40 -22.25
CA ASP A 723 -25.16 23.84 -21.31
C ASP A 723 -24.26 22.75 -21.93
N ALA A 724 -24.69 22.12 -23.03
CA ALA A 724 -23.92 21.13 -23.77
C ALA A 724 -22.66 21.69 -24.47
N THR A 725 -22.65 22.99 -24.81
CA THR A 725 -21.51 23.64 -25.49
C THR A 725 -20.52 24.33 -24.56
N ALA A 726 -20.91 24.60 -23.30
CA ALA A 726 -20.02 25.18 -22.29
C ALA A 726 -18.97 24.16 -21.77
N LEU A 727 -19.28 22.86 -21.83
CA LEU A 727 -18.38 21.78 -21.40
C LEU A 727 -17.20 21.50 -22.36
N THR A 728 -17.19 22.08 -23.57
CA THR A 728 -16.30 21.62 -24.65
C THR A 728 -14.91 22.27 -24.74
N GLY A 729 -14.50 23.15 -23.82
CA GLY A 729 -13.17 23.77 -23.90
C GLY A 729 -12.68 24.37 -22.59
N THR A 730 -12.13 23.54 -21.69
CA THR A 730 -11.64 23.95 -20.37
C THR A 730 -10.33 24.75 -20.40
N GLY A 731 -9.63 24.82 -21.53
CA GLY A 731 -8.30 25.44 -21.62
C GLY A 731 -7.21 24.70 -20.83
N LEU A 732 -7.48 23.47 -20.38
CA LEU A 732 -6.53 22.68 -19.59
C LEU A 732 -5.74 21.66 -20.43
N GLY A 733 -6.24 21.28 -21.61
CA GLY A 733 -5.67 20.18 -22.39
C GLY A 733 -4.18 20.36 -22.73
N LEU A 734 -3.80 21.49 -23.35
CA LEU A 734 -2.40 21.73 -23.72
C LEU A 734 -1.48 22.02 -22.53
N LYS A 735 -2.02 22.56 -21.42
CA LYS A 735 -1.28 22.68 -20.16
C LYS A 735 -0.91 21.31 -19.61
N ILE A 736 -1.85 20.37 -19.58
CA ILE A 736 -1.61 18.98 -19.13
C ILE A 736 -0.53 18.33 -20.01
N VAL A 737 -0.60 18.52 -21.33
CA VAL A 737 0.41 18.01 -22.26
C VAL A 737 1.80 18.58 -21.93
N LYS A 738 1.89 19.90 -21.72
CA LYS A 738 3.15 20.56 -21.35
C LYS A 738 3.72 20.04 -20.04
N ASP A 739 2.89 19.90 -19.03
CA ASP A 739 3.32 19.44 -17.70
C ASP A 739 3.83 18.00 -17.71
N ILE A 740 3.18 17.13 -18.49
CA ILE A 740 3.66 15.77 -18.71
C ILE A 740 5.06 15.80 -19.34
N ILE A 741 5.24 16.62 -20.38
CA ILE A 741 6.50 16.65 -21.14
C ILE A 741 7.64 17.25 -20.31
N GLU A 742 7.39 18.37 -19.61
CA GLU A 742 8.37 19.02 -18.74
C GLU A 742 8.76 18.13 -17.54
N PHE A 743 7.84 17.32 -17.02
CA PHE A 743 8.12 16.35 -15.96
C PHE A 743 9.21 15.34 -16.35
N TYR A 744 9.27 14.95 -17.63
CA TYR A 744 10.31 14.07 -18.17
C TYR A 744 11.52 14.82 -18.74
N ASN A 745 11.72 16.08 -18.35
CA ASN A 745 12.75 16.99 -18.87
C ASN A 745 12.69 17.14 -20.40
N GLY A 746 11.50 17.00 -20.99
CA GLY A 746 11.25 17.25 -22.40
C GLY A 746 10.78 18.68 -22.67
N GLU A 747 10.65 19.03 -23.94
CA GLU A 747 10.14 20.32 -24.40
C GLU A 747 8.96 20.16 -25.35
N ILE A 748 8.02 21.10 -25.29
CA ILE A 748 6.90 21.21 -26.24
C ILE A 748 6.78 22.63 -26.75
N TYR A 749 6.64 22.79 -28.06
CA TYR A 749 6.48 24.08 -28.69
C TYR A 749 5.79 23.97 -30.06
N VAL A 750 5.28 25.10 -30.55
CA VAL A 750 4.77 25.21 -31.92
C VAL A 750 5.97 25.42 -32.85
N THR A 751 6.09 24.60 -33.89
CA THR A 751 7.15 24.73 -34.90
C THR A 751 6.57 25.12 -36.26
N THR A 752 7.46 25.35 -37.23
CA THR A 752 7.06 25.74 -38.60
C THR A 752 6.21 24.63 -39.23
N PRO A 753 4.98 24.93 -39.67
CA PRO A 753 4.13 23.93 -40.30
C PRO A 753 4.70 23.41 -41.62
N TYR A 754 4.44 22.15 -41.93
CA TYR A 754 4.67 21.55 -43.25
C TYR A 754 3.81 22.21 -44.34
N GLU A 755 4.22 22.17 -45.61
CA GLU A 755 3.57 22.91 -46.73
C GLU A 755 2.05 22.74 -46.82
N ASP A 756 1.53 21.54 -46.52
CA ASP A 756 0.10 21.20 -46.55
C ASP A 756 -0.65 21.43 -45.23
N TYR A 757 0.02 21.95 -44.20
CA TYR A 757 -0.49 22.05 -42.82
C TYR A 757 -0.43 23.49 -42.30
N LYS A 758 -1.16 23.76 -41.22
CA LYS A 758 -1.29 25.10 -40.61
C LYS A 758 -0.80 25.17 -39.18
N THR A 759 -0.80 24.04 -38.48
CA THR A 759 -0.24 23.92 -37.13
C THR A 759 0.65 22.70 -37.11
N THR A 760 1.86 22.84 -36.54
CA THR A 760 2.69 21.69 -36.16
C THR A 760 3.17 21.90 -34.74
N ILE A 761 2.82 20.99 -33.84
CA ILE A 761 3.31 20.96 -32.46
C ILE A 761 4.42 19.92 -32.40
N ARG A 762 5.59 20.32 -31.91
CA ARG A 762 6.74 19.45 -31.72
C ARG A 762 6.91 19.14 -30.23
N ILE A 763 7.10 17.87 -29.94
CA ILE A 763 7.38 17.32 -28.61
C ILE A 763 8.75 16.67 -28.68
N GLU A 764 9.63 17.03 -27.76
CA GLU A 764 10.97 16.46 -27.63
C GLU A 764 11.11 15.83 -26.24
N ILE A 765 11.55 14.59 -26.18
CA ILE A 765 11.81 13.88 -24.93
C ILE A 765 13.25 13.34 -24.96
N PRO A 766 13.98 13.38 -23.84
CA PRO A 766 15.29 12.75 -23.77
C PRO A 766 15.23 11.28 -24.18
N LYS A 767 16.26 10.83 -24.90
CA LYS A 767 16.42 9.44 -25.29
C LYS A 767 16.85 8.61 -24.08
N ASN A 768 16.33 7.39 -23.98
CA ASN A 768 16.77 6.39 -22.99
C ASN A 768 18.17 5.83 -23.28
#